data_AF-A0A352NQX4-F1
#
_entry.id   AF-A0A352NQX4-F1
#
_cell.length_a   1.000
_cell.length_b   1.000
_cell.length_c   1.000
_cell.angle_alpha   90.00
_cell.angle_beta   90.00
_cell.angle_gamma   90.00
#
_symmetry.space_group_name_H-M   'P 1'
#
loop_
_entity.id
_entity.type
_entity.pdbx_description
1 polymer ?
#
loop_
_entity_poly.entity_id
_entity_poly.type
_entity_poly.pdbx_seq_one_letter_code
_entity_poly.pdbx_strand_id
1 'polypeptide(L)'
;KKIAVFSDPHYFATELGTTGEAFEAYLAQDRKLIAESSAIARKTIDSLKTGDAGIVLVTGDLTKDGELLSHQQFAVLLKELEDSGKKVFVVAGNHDINNPQAFSYDGAQTTKVDHVTPEQFKQIYHDFGYGEAIARDPDSLSYVVEPVNGLRIISMDSVLYDTNLADGKPKTEGAFSEDRLTWIKEQIIDAVSQGKTVLGMMHHGLADHFTVQRQFFPEYVINDADRIADELAGAGMKAVFTGHFHAQDIVKKQTANGSVYDIETGSLITYPCPYRIIELTADNGLNISTSRIESIDYDLGGKDFPDYARDYLVEGLNGLVPQFVAGILIKQGVPADQALAQTEAKLSTPVSDGLTVKDLLVNALAGHYQGDEIIAPQLLPVMQAMAGSEDSLTRMIGQVLLSLGTDPTPADNDVTIDFLAAPVSNADLSSLLLSEGTLTPAFTPEVTRYEAVVGNSFASITVTPAAADSGATVKVNGNPAVSGAPFALNLAEGPNEITISVTAGDSTTKEYVVSITRRHVLPDSGRITLDNNKKNIEIPPAAQTAEITIPEGVQDATIHVPTSDNQGQKEAILPQLDVIASVRIGGAVAEIRVAVPAGTKVTGPAHWDGTIRMPEVLPNDSVQVSNGNVSAVVEIGLPDTKLAFDKAVRLLITGQAGKAAGFSRGGVFTPITHTLSADTQSAADAELTGATREGKVNAGG
;
A
#
# COMPACT_ATOMS: atom_id res chain seq x y z
N LYS A 1 -33.00 5.02 -1.85
CA LYS A 1 -33.65 4.44 -0.63
C LYS A 1 -32.98 5.08 0.58
N LYS A 2 -33.68 5.45 1.66
CA LYS A 2 -33.07 6.17 2.79
C LYS A 2 -33.05 5.36 4.09
N ILE A 3 -31.88 5.34 4.72
CA ILE A 3 -31.57 4.65 5.97
C ILE A 3 -31.10 5.71 6.98
N ALA A 4 -31.63 5.70 8.19
CA ALA A 4 -31.06 6.45 9.31
C ALA A 4 -30.15 5.53 10.12
N VAL A 5 -29.01 6.03 10.57
CA VAL A 5 -28.08 5.28 11.44
C VAL A 5 -27.77 6.16 12.65
N PHE A 6 -27.93 5.61 13.84
CA PHE A 6 -27.44 6.24 15.06
C PHE A 6 -26.80 5.19 15.97
N SER A 7 -25.88 5.62 16.82
CA SER A 7 -25.10 4.72 17.66
C SER A 7 -25.02 5.20 19.08
N ASP A 8 -24.69 4.27 19.99
CA ASP A 8 -24.37 4.54 21.39
C ASP A 8 -25.38 5.49 22.06
N PRO A 9 -26.71 5.21 21.96
CA PRO A 9 -27.72 6.02 22.62
C PRO A 9 -27.62 5.93 24.14
N HIS A 10 -27.00 4.85 24.67
CA HIS A 10 -26.78 4.62 26.09
C HIS A 10 -27.99 5.01 26.94
N TYR A 11 -29.16 4.58 26.49
CA TYR A 11 -30.42 4.97 27.11
C TYR A 11 -30.43 4.55 28.58
N PHE A 12 -30.78 5.48 29.45
CA PHE A 12 -30.92 5.22 30.88
C PHE A 12 -32.33 5.59 31.35
N ALA A 13 -33.03 4.61 31.91
CA ALA A 13 -34.36 4.82 32.46
C ALA A 13 -34.31 5.79 33.65
N THR A 14 -35.07 6.88 33.60
CA THR A 14 -35.03 7.92 34.64
C THR A 14 -35.51 7.41 36.01
N GLU A 15 -36.34 6.35 36.02
CA GLU A 15 -36.78 5.66 37.23
C GLU A 15 -35.64 4.92 37.96
N LEU A 16 -34.50 4.69 37.30
CA LEU A 16 -33.29 4.16 37.93
C LEU A 16 -32.49 5.27 38.64
N GLY A 17 -32.92 6.53 38.55
CA GLY A 17 -32.37 7.65 39.30
C GLY A 17 -31.27 8.40 38.55
N THR A 18 -31.59 9.61 38.11
CA THR A 18 -30.70 10.52 37.38
C THR A 18 -30.26 11.74 38.20
N THR A 19 -30.40 11.67 39.52
CA THR A 19 -29.99 12.74 40.45
C THR A 19 -29.49 12.16 41.76
N GLY A 20 -28.75 12.95 42.54
CA GLY A 20 -28.28 12.57 43.87
C GLY A 20 -26.78 12.22 43.91
N GLU A 21 -26.19 12.28 45.10
CA GLU A 21 -24.74 12.17 45.33
C GLU A 21 -24.08 11.00 44.61
N ALA A 22 -24.69 9.81 44.62
CA ALA A 22 -24.13 8.62 43.98
C ALA A 22 -24.13 8.71 42.44
N PHE A 23 -25.16 9.31 41.84
CA PHE A 23 -25.25 9.50 40.40
C PHE A 23 -24.32 10.63 39.94
N GLU A 24 -24.28 11.75 40.66
CA GLU A 24 -23.33 12.85 40.39
C GLU A 24 -21.87 12.39 40.50
N ALA A 25 -21.56 11.52 41.45
CA ALA A 25 -20.23 10.92 41.57
C ALA A 25 -19.87 10.03 40.37
N TYR A 26 -20.85 9.37 39.77
CA TYR A 26 -20.67 8.63 38.53
C TYR A 26 -20.44 9.59 37.34
N LEU A 27 -21.29 10.62 37.19
CA LEU A 27 -21.21 11.58 36.09
C LEU A 27 -19.91 12.39 36.09
N ALA A 28 -19.33 12.67 37.25
CA ALA A 28 -18.08 13.42 37.39
C ALA A 28 -16.88 12.82 36.61
N GLN A 29 -16.99 11.57 36.16
CA GLN A 29 -15.97 10.89 35.35
C GLN A 29 -16.47 10.48 33.97
N ASP A 30 -17.65 10.97 33.56
CA ASP A 30 -18.27 10.64 32.28
C ASP A 30 -18.34 11.89 31.39
N ARG A 31 -18.34 11.65 30.08
CA ARG A 31 -18.49 12.66 29.03
C ARG A 31 -19.85 12.56 28.33
N LYS A 32 -20.62 11.53 28.66
CA LYS A 32 -21.93 11.22 28.08
C LYS A 32 -23.04 11.92 28.86
N LEU A 33 -24.03 12.42 28.14
CA LEU A 33 -25.24 13.06 28.66
C LEU A 33 -26.24 12.02 29.18
N ILE A 34 -25.85 11.25 30.20
CA ILE A 34 -26.64 10.12 30.72
C ILE A 34 -27.96 10.58 31.34
N ALA A 35 -27.95 11.70 32.07
CA ALA A 35 -29.17 12.25 32.69
C ALA A 35 -30.19 12.69 31.63
N GLU A 36 -29.70 13.23 30.52
CA GLU A 36 -30.47 13.72 29.39
C GLU A 36 -30.78 12.63 28.35
N SER A 37 -30.19 11.44 28.47
CA SER A 37 -30.26 10.36 27.47
C SER A 37 -31.70 10.03 27.05
N SER A 38 -32.64 10.04 27.99
CA SER A 38 -34.06 9.80 27.73
C SER A 38 -34.72 10.89 26.87
N ALA A 39 -34.39 12.16 27.12
CA ALA A 39 -34.90 13.30 26.36
C ALA A 39 -34.27 13.37 24.96
N ILE A 40 -32.98 13.07 24.85
CA ILE A 40 -32.27 12.94 23.58
C ILE A 40 -32.87 11.81 22.74
N ALA A 41 -33.03 10.61 23.31
CA ALA A 41 -33.65 9.48 22.62
C ALA A 41 -35.06 9.82 22.13
N ARG A 42 -35.92 10.41 23.00
CA ARG A 42 -37.25 10.87 22.60
C ARG A 42 -37.20 11.82 21.40
N LYS A 43 -36.33 12.83 21.44
CA LYS A 43 -36.18 13.78 20.34
C LYS A 43 -35.76 13.10 19.04
N THR A 44 -34.83 12.16 19.10
CA THR A 44 -34.37 11.38 17.94
C THR A 44 -35.52 10.58 17.34
N ILE A 45 -36.30 9.88 18.17
CA ILE A 45 -37.49 9.13 17.71
C ILE A 45 -38.49 10.05 17.01
N ASP A 46 -38.83 11.19 17.59
CA ASP A 46 -39.77 12.14 16.98
C ASP A 46 -39.25 12.72 15.66
N SER A 47 -37.95 12.99 15.58
CA SER A 47 -37.30 13.46 14.35
C SER A 47 -37.35 12.40 13.25
N LEU A 48 -37.04 11.14 13.57
CA LEU A 48 -37.06 10.03 12.61
C LEU A 48 -38.47 9.61 12.18
N LYS A 49 -39.48 9.73 13.06
CA LYS A 49 -40.91 9.49 12.71
C LYS A 49 -41.37 10.43 11.61
N THR A 50 -40.92 11.68 11.64
CA THR A 50 -41.30 12.72 10.65
C THR A 50 -40.34 12.78 9.45
N GLY A 51 -39.13 12.23 9.57
CA GLY A 51 -38.15 12.12 8.51
C GLY A 51 -38.52 11.12 7.40
N ASP A 52 -37.77 11.16 6.31
CA ASP A 52 -38.02 10.36 5.10
C ASP A 52 -37.22 9.05 5.03
N ALA A 53 -36.35 8.79 6.01
CA ALA A 53 -35.73 7.49 6.19
C ALA A 53 -36.81 6.42 6.42
N GLY A 54 -36.74 5.31 5.68
CA GLY A 54 -37.68 4.18 5.83
C GLY A 54 -37.11 3.02 6.65
N ILE A 55 -35.79 3.02 6.85
CA ILE A 55 -35.04 2.02 7.60
C ILE A 55 -34.23 2.77 8.66
N VAL A 56 -34.12 2.21 9.86
CA VAL A 56 -33.35 2.75 10.98
C VAL A 56 -32.42 1.65 11.50
N LEU A 57 -31.12 1.93 11.59
CA LEU A 57 -30.12 1.04 12.15
C LEU A 57 -29.59 1.62 13.46
N VAL A 58 -29.42 0.77 14.47
CA VAL A 58 -28.81 1.14 15.76
C VAL A 58 -27.60 0.26 16.03
N THR A 59 -26.41 0.86 16.03
CA THR A 59 -25.10 0.17 16.02
C THR A 59 -24.53 -0.10 17.41
N GLY A 60 -25.37 -0.59 18.33
CA GLY A 60 -24.93 -1.02 19.66
C GLY A 60 -24.97 0.05 20.73
N ASP A 61 -24.63 -0.38 21.95
CA ASP A 61 -24.70 0.37 23.21
C ASP A 61 -26.06 1.05 23.39
N LEU A 62 -27.10 0.21 23.26
CA LEU A 62 -28.49 0.64 23.32
C LEU A 62 -28.82 1.25 24.69
N THR A 63 -28.18 0.76 25.75
CA THR A 63 -28.37 1.20 27.13
C THR A 63 -27.07 1.63 27.79
N LYS A 64 -27.18 2.32 28.94
CA LYS A 64 -26.02 2.76 29.71
C LYS A 64 -25.15 1.59 30.15
N ASP A 65 -25.72 0.65 30.92
CA ASP A 65 -25.01 -0.52 31.45
C ASP A 65 -25.86 -1.79 31.48
N GLY A 66 -26.68 -1.99 30.44
CA GLY A 66 -27.40 -3.25 30.23
C GLY A 66 -28.56 -3.46 31.19
N GLU A 67 -29.10 -2.41 31.79
CA GLU A 67 -30.19 -2.53 32.76
C GLU A 67 -31.46 -3.02 32.07
N LEU A 68 -32.12 -4.02 32.65
CA LEU A 68 -33.34 -4.61 32.08
C LEU A 68 -34.43 -3.57 31.84
N LEU A 69 -34.61 -2.63 32.77
CA LEU A 69 -35.61 -1.56 32.64
C LEU A 69 -35.26 -0.60 31.49
N SER A 70 -33.99 -0.20 31.38
CA SER A 70 -33.51 0.66 30.28
C SER A 70 -33.78 -0.01 28.93
N HIS A 71 -33.45 -1.30 28.78
CA HIS A 71 -33.72 -2.05 27.55
C HIS A 71 -35.22 -2.11 27.22
N GLN A 72 -36.07 -2.40 28.20
CA GLN A 72 -37.52 -2.47 28.01
C GLN A 72 -38.11 -1.13 27.56
N GLN A 73 -37.71 -0.03 28.19
CA GLN A 73 -38.20 1.30 27.82
C GLN A 73 -37.65 1.77 26.48
N PHE A 74 -36.37 1.49 26.19
CA PHE A 74 -35.80 1.81 24.88
C PHE A 74 -36.48 1.02 23.75
N ALA A 75 -36.82 -0.25 23.97
CA ALA A 75 -37.61 -1.03 23.02
C ALA A 75 -39.00 -0.43 22.76
N VAL A 76 -39.66 0.16 23.77
CA VAL A 76 -40.92 0.89 23.58
C VAL A 76 -40.72 2.11 22.68
N LEU A 77 -39.61 2.84 22.83
CA LEU A 77 -39.27 3.98 21.96
C LEU A 77 -39.05 3.53 20.49
N LEU A 78 -38.31 2.44 20.28
CA LEU A 78 -38.11 1.88 18.94
C LEU A 78 -39.43 1.38 18.32
N LYS A 79 -40.33 0.82 19.13
CA LYS A 79 -41.65 0.36 18.68
C LYS A 79 -42.48 1.50 18.10
N GLU A 80 -42.36 2.71 18.63
CA GLU A 80 -43.03 3.89 18.06
C GLU A 80 -42.55 4.24 16.64
N LEU A 81 -41.28 3.97 16.32
CA LEU A 81 -40.78 4.13 14.95
C LEU A 81 -41.43 3.12 14.03
N GLU A 82 -41.52 1.85 14.45
CA GLU A 82 -42.19 0.82 13.66
C GLU A 82 -43.68 1.10 13.45
N ASP A 83 -44.37 1.58 14.49
CA ASP A 83 -45.77 1.98 14.40
C ASP A 83 -45.99 3.17 13.45
N SER A 84 -44.94 3.96 13.19
CA SER A 84 -44.95 5.01 12.16
C SER A 84 -44.62 4.49 10.74
N GLY A 85 -44.40 3.17 10.59
CA GLY A 85 -44.11 2.50 9.32
C GLY A 85 -42.63 2.40 8.96
N LYS A 86 -41.73 2.67 9.91
CA LYS A 86 -40.27 2.46 9.73
C LYS A 86 -39.92 1.00 9.99
N LYS A 87 -38.78 0.54 9.45
CA LYS A 87 -38.18 -0.73 9.83
C LYS A 87 -36.96 -0.47 10.70
N VAL A 88 -36.85 -1.10 11.86
CA VAL A 88 -35.78 -0.84 12.82
C VAL A 88 -34.94 -2.09 13.02
N PHE A 89 -33.62 -1.95 13.01
CA PHE A 89 -32.69 -3.06 13.20
C PHE A 89 -31.61 -2.66 14.20
N VAL A 90 -31.35 -3.55 15.16
CA VAL A 90 -30.35 -3.31 16.22
C VAL A 90 -29.26 -4.36 16.24
N VAL A 91 -28.07 -3.97 16.69
CA VAL A 91 -27.01 -4.87 17.18
C VAL A 91 -26.72 -4.48 18.64
N ALA A 92 -26.17 -5.40 19.43
CA ALA A 92 -25.72 -5.09 20.78
C ALA A 92 -24.36 -4.39 20.76
N GLY A 93 -24.09 -3.55 21.76
CA GLY A 93 -22.74 -3.09 22.09
C GLY A 93 -22.22 -3.71 23.38
N ASN A 94 -21.01 -3.31 23.79
CA ASN A 94 -20.36 -3.90 24.96
C ASN A 94 -21.03 -3.58 26.30
N HIS A 95 -21.89 -2.58 26.37
CA HIS A 95 -22.63 -2.24 27.58
C HIS A 95 -23.92 -3.04 27.78
N ASP A 96 -24.45 -3.67 26.74
CA ASP A 96 -25.84 -4.16 26.73
C ASP A 96 -26.05 -5.51 27.43
N ILE A 97 -25.05 -6.41 27.39
CA ILE A 97 -25.28 -7.83 27.69
C ILE A 97 -24.42 -8.33 28.83
N ASN A 98 -25.07 -9.07 29.75
CA ASN A 98 -24.45 -9.67 30.92
C ASN A 98 -23.61 -8.65 31.72
N ASN A 99 -24.03 -7.39 31.75
CA ASN A 99 -23.24 -6.32 32.32
C ASN A 99 -23.39 -6.32 33.87
N PRO A 100 -22.31 -6.58 34.63
CA PRO A 100 -22.37 -6.63 36.09
C PRO A 100 -22.46 -5.25 36.75
N GLN A 101 -22.42 -4.18 35.96
CA GLN A 101 -22.47 -2.78 36.36
C GLN A 101 -23.86 -2.13 36.13
N ALA A 102 -24.90 -2.93 35.91
CA ALA A 102 -26.29 -2.47 35.93
C ALA A 102 -26.68 -1.96 37.33
N PHE A 103 -26.89 -0.65 37.48
CA PHE A 103 -27.18 0.00 38.76
C PHE A 103 -28.35 0.99 38.69
N SER A 104 -29.01 1.17 39.83
CA SER A 104 -29.86 2.32 40.13
C SER A 104 -29.22 3.20 41.21
N TYR A 105 -29.62 4.46 41.26
CA TYR A 105 -29.09 5.48 42.14
C TYR A 105 -30.23 6.14 42.93
N ASP A 106 -30.07 6.26 44.25
CA ASP A 106 -31.02 6.96 45.11
C ASP A 106 -30.25 7.72 46.20
N GLY A 107 -30.17 9.04 46.08
CA GLY A 107 -29.36 9.87 46.96
C GLY A 107 -27.89 9.43 46.93
N ALA A 108 -27.39 8.96 48.07
CA ALA A 108 -26.02 8.47 48.24
C ALA A 108 -25.87 6.95 48.00
N GLN A 109 -26.95 6.24 47.64
CA GLN A 109 -26.93 4.78 47.47
C GLN A 109 -26.83 4.39 45.99
N THR A 110 -25.98 3.39 45.72
CA THR A 110 -25.92 2.67 44.44
C THR A 110 -26.39 1.24 44.67
N THR A 111 -27.41 0.81 43.93
CA THR A 111 -28.04 -0.52 44.09
C THR A 111 -27.96 -1.30 42.79
N LYS A 112 -27.52 -2.57 42.84
CA LYS A 112 -27.54 -3.44 41.66
C LYS A 112 -28.97 -3.69 41.20
N VAL A 113 -29.18 -3.61 39.89
CA VAL A 113 -30.44 -3.97 39.24
C VAL A 113 -30.22 -5.11 38.25
N ASP A 114 -31.32 -5.69 37.76
CA ASP A 114 -31.25 -6.77 36.79
C ASP A 114 -30.63 -6.28 35.48
N HIS A 115 -29.75 -7.11 34.92
CA HIS A 115 -29.17 -6.93 33.59
C HIS A 115 -29.89 -7.82 32.56
N VAL A 116 -29.57 -7.63 31.28
CA VAL A 116 -30.08 -8.45 30.17
C VAL A 116 -29.11 -9.56 29.78
N THR A 117 -29.64 -10.78 29.61
CA THR A 117 -28.94 -11.94 29.00
C THR A 117 -29.06 -11.93 27.48
N PRO A 118 -28.21 -12.67 26.73
CA PRO A 118 -28.34 -12.77 25.26
C PRO A 118 -29.75 -13.21 24.81
N GLU A 119 -30.37 -14.16 25.50
CA GLU A 119 -31.73 -14.64 25.20
C GLU A 119 -32.78 -13.57 25.46
N GLN A 120 -32.67 -12.83 26.57
CA GLN A 120 -33.57 -11.72 26.86
C GLN A 120 -33.39 -10.58 25.86
N PHE A 121 -32.16 -10.30 25.40
CA PHE A 121 -31.90 -9.32 24.36
C PHE A 121 -32.65 -9.68 23.07
N LYS A 122 -32.53 -10.94 22.61
CA LYS A 122 -33.28 -11.45 21.44
C LYS A 122 -34.80 -11.33 21.62
N GLN A 123 -35.32 -11.49 22.84
CA GLN A 123 -36.75 -11.39 23.13
C GLN A 123 -37.24 -9.94 23.17
N ILE A 124 -36.52 -9.05 23.88
CA ILE A 124 -36.86 -7.63 24.00
C ILE A 124 -36.81 -6.97 22.62
N TYR A 125 -35.78 -7.27 21.85
CA TYR A 125 -35.59 -6.72 20.51
C TYR A 125 -36.10 -7.63 19.39
N HIS A 126 -37.01 -8.57 19.69
CA HIS A 126 -37.53 -9.52 18.72
C HIS A 126 -38.03 -8.83 17.45
N ASP A 127 -38.79 -7.75 17.58
CA ASP A 127 -39.40 -7.06 16.45
C ASP A 127 -38.41 -6.14 15.71
N PHE A 128 -37.19 -5.94 16.20
CA PHE A 128 -36.20 -5.04 15.61
C PHE A 128 -35.06 -5.81 14.94
N GLY A 129 -35.43 -6.73 14.05
CA GLY A 129 -34.52 -7.54 13.26
C GLY A 129 -34.51 -9.03 13.57
N TYR A 130 -34.45 -9.44 14.84
CA TYR A 130 -34.31 -10.86 15.16
C TYR A 130 -35.46 -11.69 14.61
N GLY A 131 -36.71 -11.30 14.89
CA GLY A 131 -37.95 -11.93 14.43
C GLY A 131 -38.17 -11.88 12.92
N GLU A 132 -37.56 -10.90 12.25
CA GLU A 132 -37.62 -10.68 10.80
C GLU A 132 -36.45 -11.34 10.05
N ALA A 133 -35.47 -11.86 10.77
CA ALA A 133 -34.24 -12.36 10.19
C ALA A 133 -34.48 -13.54 9.23
N ILE A 134 -33.87 -13.46 8.05
CA ILE A 134 -33.87 -14.52 7.04
C ILE A 134 -32.75 -15.55 7.27
N ALA A 135 -31.75 -15.19 8.06
CA ALA A 135 -30.73 -16.09 8.58
C ALA A 135 -30.25 -15.58 9.95
N ARG A 136 -29.88 -16.50 10.84
CA ARG A 136 -29.33 -16.20 12.16
C ARG A 136 -28.12 -17.09 12.40
N ASP A 137 -27.06 -16.51 12.95
CA ASP A 137 -25.91 -17.27 13.39
C ASP A 137 -26.31 -18.07 14.64
N PRO A 138 -25.99 -19.38 14.73
CA PRO A 138 -26.42 -20.21 15.85
C PRO A 138 -25.75 -19.83 17.18
N ASP A 139 -24.53 -19.30 17.13
CA ASP A 139 -23.66 -19.12 18.29
C ASP A 139 -23.41 -17.63 18.62
N SER A 140 -24.31 -16.76 18.16
CA SER A 140 -24.23 -15.32 18.45
C SER A 140 -25.56 -14.60 18.34
N LEU A 141 -25.50 -13.26 18.44
CA LEU A 141 -26.58 -12.35 18.12
C LEU A 141 -26.54 -11.84 16.68
N SER A 142 -25.67 -12.40 15.83
CA SER A 142 -25.62 -12.02 14.41
C SER A 142 -26.84 -12.51 13.65
N TYR A 143 -27.34 -11.70 12.74
CA TYR A 143 -28.49 -12.04 11.91
C TYR A 143 -28.49 -11.27 10.58
N VAL A 144 -29.34 -11.71 9.66
CA VAL A 144 -29.46 -11.12 8.33
C VAL A 144 -30.89 -10.73 8.05
N VAL A 145 -31.11 -9.54 7.50
CA VAL A 145 -32.41 -9.06 7.03
C VAL A 145 -32.33 -8.56 5.58
N GLU A 146 -33.47 -8.61 4.90
CA GLU A 146 -33.69 -7.94 3.61
C GLU A 146 -34.82 -6.93 3.79
N PRO A 147 -34.53 -5.72 4.32
CA PRO A 147 -35.57 -4.76 4.67
C PRO A 147 -36.37 -4.30 3.45
N VAL A 148 -35.75 -4.30 2.28
CA VAL A 148 -36.41 -4.04 0.99
C VAL A 148 -35.74 -4.88 -0.08
N ASN A 149 -36.49 -5.26 -1.10
CA ASN A 149 -35.96 -6.06 -2.21
C ASN A 149 -34.65 -5.47 -2.76
N GLY A 150 -33.61 -6.31 -2.85
CA GLY A 150 -32.30 -5.96 -3.40
C GLY A 150 -31.34 -5.29 -2.42
N LEU A 151 -31.70 -5.13 -1.14
CA LEU A 151 -30.79 -4.63 -0.09
C LEU A 151 -30.67 -5.67 1.02
N ARG A 152 -29.47 -6.20 1.24
CA ARG A 152 -29.14 -7.10 2.33
C ARG A 152 -28.39 -6.33 3.42
N ILE A 153 -28.87 -6.42 4.66
CA ILE A 153 -28.15 -5.94 5.85
C ILE A 153 -27.65 -7.16 6.62
N ILE A 154 -26.35 -7.19 6.90
CA ILE A 154 -25.70 -8.20 7.73
C ILE A 154 -25.42 -7.56 9.09
N SER A 155 -26.18 -7.94 10.11
CA SER A 155 -25.95 -7.51 11.50
C SER A 155 -24.96 -8.47 12.15
N MET A 156 -23.81 -7.95 12.58
CA MET A 156 -22.67 -8.74 13.04
C MET A 156 -22.42 -8.46 14.53
N ASP A 157 -22.64 -9.47 15.36
CA ASP A 157 -22.34 -9.41 16.79
C ASP A 157 -20.82 -9.48 16.98
N SER A 158 -20.20 -8.34 17.28
CA SER A 158 -18.76 -8.23 17.57
C SER A 158 -18.46 -8.24 19.08
N VAL A 159 -19.47 -8.37 19.93
CA VAL A 159 -19.35 -8.16 21.38
C VAL A 159 -18.94 -9.44 22.10
N LEU A 160 -18.11 -9.28 23.13
CA LEU A 160 -17.70 -10.33 24.06
C LEU A 160 -18.42 -10.16 25.40
N TYR A 161 -19.39 -11.04 25.70
CA TYR A 161 -20.20 -10.94 26.92
C TYR A 161 -20.25 -12.21 27.78
N ASP A 162 -19.65 -13.31 27.33
CA ASP A 162 -19.76 -14.61 27.99
C ASP A 162 -19.11 -14.63 29.38
N THR A 163 -18.03 -13.87 29.59
CA THR A 163 -17.28 -13.84 30.85
C THR A 163 -17.55 -12.60 31.70
N ASN A 164 -18.38 -11.65 31.25
CA ASN A 164 -18.59 -10.36 31.90
C ASN A 164 -18.94 -10.49 33.39
N LEU A 165 -19.88 -11.38 33.73
CA LEU A 165 -20.29 -11.61 35.12
C LEU A 165 -19.18 -12.21 35.99
N ALA A 166 -18.36 -13.10 35.42
CA ALA A 166 -17.24 -13.73 36.12
C ALA A 166 -16.08 -12.75 36.32
N ASP A 167 -15.83 -11.89 35.33
CA ASP A 167 -14.79 -10.87 35.35
C ASP A 167 -15.19 -9.64 36.19
N GLY A 168 -16.48 -9.49 36.49
CA GLY A 168 -17.03 -8.38 37.26
C GLY A 168 -17.06 -7.04 36.52
N LYS A 169 -16.83 -7.05 35.20
CA LYS A 169 -16.88 -5.89 34.31
C LYS A 169 -17.19 -6.33 32.86
N PRO A 170 -17.79 -5.46 32.02
CA PRO A 170 -17.90 -5.72 30.59
C PRO A 170 -16.52 -5.72 29.91
N LYS A 171 -16.36 -6.53 28.84
CA LYS A 171 -15.22 -6.42 27.91
C LYS A 171 -15.40 -5.21 27.02
N THR A 172 -14.36 -4.42 26.80
CA THR A 172 -14.42 -3.27 25.89
C THR A 172 -14.02 -3.68 24.47
N GLU A 173 -13.16 -4.69 24.35
CA GLU A 173 -12.71 -5.22 23.07
C GLU A 173 -13.74 -6.14 22.41
N GLY A 174 -13.70 -6.17 21.08
CA GLY A 174 -14.57 -7.01 20.25
C GLY A 174 -13.80 -8.08 19.47
N ALA A 175 -14.47 -9.16 19.10
CA ALA A 175 -13.92 -10.19 18.21
C ALA A 175 -15.01 -11.01 17.51
N PHE A 176 -14.62 -11.72 16.45
CA PHE A 176 -15.42 -12.81 15.89
C PHE A 176 -14.76 -14.16 16.16
N SER A 177 -15.57 -15.19 16.40
CA SER A 177 -15.09 -16.57 16.26
C SER A 177 -14.90 -16.89 14.77
N GLU A 178 -14.07 -17.90 14.48
CA GLU A 178 -13.86 -18.38 13.09
C GLU A 178 -15.17 -18.84 12.43
N ASP A 179 -16.01 -19.54 13.18
CA ASP A 179 -17.30 -20.02 12.69
C ASP A 179 -18.25 -18.85 12.38
N ARG A 180 -18.27 -17.82 13.24
CA ARG A 180 -19.08 -16.60 13.03
C ARG A 180 -18.61 -15.83 11.80
N LEU A 181 -17.29 -15.62 11.65
CA LEU A 181 -16.73 -14.95 10.48
C LEU A 181 -17.02 -15.72 9.19
N THR A 182 -16.90 -17.06 9.23
CA THR A 182 -17.23 -17.94 8.11
C THR A 182 -18.71 -17.79 7.74
N TRP A 183 -19.61 -17.87 8.71
CA TRP A 183 -21.04 -17.69 8.50
C TRP A 183 -21.36 -16.31 7.89
N ILE A 184 -20.78 -15.23 8.42
CA ILE A 184 -20.94 -13.86 7.89
C ILE A 184 -20.55 -13.82 6.40
N LYS A 185 -19.39 -14.37 6.04
CA LYS A 185 -18.91 -14.39 4.65
C LYS A 185 -19.84 -15.16 3.73
N GLU A 186 -20.36 -16.30 4.17
CA GLU A 186 -21.33 -17.07 3.40
C GLU A 186 -22.60 -16.26 3.12
N GLN A 187 -23.09 -15.49 4.09
CA GLN A 187 -24.27 -14.62 3.90
C GLN A 187 -24.00 -13.47 2.93
N ILE A 188 -22.79 -12.91 2.95
CA ILE A 188 -22.37 -11.86 2.00
C ILE A 188 -22.31 -12.45 0.59
N ILE A 189 -21.61 -13.59 0.41
CA ILE A 189 -21.46 -14.27 -0.88
C ILE A 189 -22.82 -14.66 -1.46
N ASP A 190 -23.73 -15.19 -0.64
CA ASP A 190 -25.12 -15.49 -1.04
C ASP A 190 -25.81 -14.23 -1.59
N ALA A 191 -25.78 -13.12 -0.85
CA ALA A 191 -26.44 -11.90 -1.26
C ALA A 191 -25.84 -11.29 -2.54
N VAL A 192 -24.50 -11.31 -2.66
CA VAL A 192 -23.78 -10.85 -3.86
C VAL A 192 -24.13 -11.72 -5.07
N SER A 193 -24.22 -13.05 -4.91
CA SER A 193 -24.59 -13.96 -6.00
C SER A 193 -26.01 -13.72 -6.55
N GLN A 194 -26.86 -13.11 -5.72
CA GLN A 194 -28.23 -12.70 -6.08
C GLN A 194 -28.31 -11.26 -6.60
N GLY A 195 -27.17 -10.57 -6.77
CA GLY A 195 -27.11 -9.18 -7.24
C GLY A 195 -27.67 -8.16 -6.25
N LYS A 196 -27.68 -8.47 -4.94
CA LYS A 196 -28.15 -7.55 -3.91
C LYS A 196 -27.03 -6.61 -3.47
N THR A 197 -27.39 -5.38 -3.10
CA THR A 197 -26.48 -4.49 -2.37
C THR A 197 -26.30 -5.02 -0.96
N VAL A 198 -25.07 -5.16 -0.49
CA VAL A 198 -24.75 -5.68 0.84
C VAL A 198 -24.12 -4.59 1.69
N LEU A 199 -24.75 -4.30 2.83
CA LEU A 199 -24.22 -3.41 3.87
C LEU A 199 -24.14 -4.19 5.19
N GLY A 200 -23.13 -3.87 6.00
CA GLY A 200 -22.95 -4.42 7.33
C GLY A 200 -23.33 -3.42 8.42
N MET A 201 -23.65 -3.93 9.60
CA MET A 201 -23.67 -3.15 10.83
C MET A 201 -23.04 -3.97 11.96
N MET A 202 -22.21 -3.33 12.78
CA MET A 202 -21.66 -3.89 14.01
C MET A 202 -21.35 -2.77 15.00
N HIS A 203 -20.93 -3.10 16.21
CA HIS A 203 -20.64 -2.08 17.21
C HIS A 203 -19.21 -1.52 17.11
N HIS A 204 -18.21 -2.39 17.27
CA HIS A 204 -16.79 -2.04 17.17
C HIS A 204 -16.39 -1.55 15.77
N GLY A 205 -15.32 -0.76 15.66
CA GLY A 205 -14.73 -0.38 14.37
C GLY A 205 -14.13 -1.57 13.61
N LEU A 206 -14.19 -1.53 12.28
CA LEU A 206 -13.58 -2.47 11.33
C LEU A 206 -12.20 -1.98 10.83
N ALA A 207 -11.89 -0.69 10.97
CA ALA A 207 -10.63 -0.09 10.54
C ALA A 207 -10.15 0.97 11.54
N ASP A 208 -8.89 1.40 11.38
CA ASP A 208 -8.37 2.56 12.11
C ASP A 208 -8.97 3.84 11.50
N HIS A 209 -9.71 4.58 12.30
CA HIS A 209 -10.28 5.90 12.05
C HIS A 209 -9.24 7.02 12.23
N PHE A 210 -8.10 6.73 12.87
CA PHE A 210 -6.92 7.59 12.81
C PHE A 210 -5.64 6.76 12.90
N THR A 211 -4.57 7.25 12.27
CA THR A 211 -3.29 6.53 12.04
C THR A 211 -2.73 5.76 13.26
N VAL A 212 -2.85 6.31 14.47
CA VAL A 212 -2.30 5.69 15.70
C VAL A 212 -3.37 5.07 16.61
N GLN A 213 -4.60 4.87 16.13
CA GLN A 213 -5.72 4.38 16.96
C GLN A 213 -5.40 3.08 17.66
N ARG A 214 -5.14 1.97 16.95
CA ARG A 214 -4.82 0.69 17.60
C ARG A 214 -3.55 0.69 18.46
N GLN A 215 -2.67 1.68 18.34
CA GLN A 215 -1.52 1.81 19.24
C GLN A 215 -1.94 2.25 20.65
N PHE A 216 -2.98 3.09 20.76
CA PHE A 216 -3.37 3.73 22.02
C PHE A 216 -4.78 3.34 22.51
N PHE A 217 -5.65 2.98 21.57
CA PHE A 217 -7.06 2.64 21.75
C PHE A 217 -7.42 1.33 20.99
N PRO A 218 -6.64 0.24 21.12
CA PRO A 218 -6.89 -1.01 20.39
C PRO A 218 -8.26 -1.63 20.66
N GLU A 219 -8.83 -1.40 21.85
CA GLU A 219 -10.10 -1.98 22.27
C GLU A 219 -11.32 -1.49 21.47
N TYR A 220 -11.19 -0.38 20.73
CA TYR A 220 -12.31 0.19 19.97
C TYR A 220 -12.42 -0.32 18.54
N VAL A 221 -11.35 -0.98 18.06
CA VAL A 221 -11.30 -1.63 16.76
C VAL A 221 -11.34 -3.14 16.99
N ILE A 222 -12.14 -3.86 16.21
CA ILE A 222 -12.31 -5.31 16.38
C ILE A 222 -10.95 -6.04 16.30
N ASN A 223 -10.76 -7.05 17.15
CA ASN A 223 -9.57 -7.89 17.09
C ASN A 223 -9.44 -8.52 15.70
N ASP A 224 -8.21 -8.58 15.18
CA ASP A 224 -7.89 -9.03 13.81
C ASP A 224 -8.55 -8.22 12.68
N ALA A 225 -8.86 -6.93 12.92
CA ALA A 225 -9.49 -6.02 11.97
C ALA A 225 -8.94 -6.07 10.53
N ASP A 226 -7.61 -6.08 10.34
CA ASP A 226 -7.02 -6.09 8.98
C ASP A 226 -7.41 -7.35 8.19
N ARG A 227 -7.44 -8.50 8.85
CA ARG A 227 -7.87 -9.77 8.27
C ARG A 227 -9.37 -9.77 8.03
N ILE A 228 -10.16 -9.35 9.02
CA ILE A 228 -11.63 -9.32 8.92
C ILE A 228 -12.04 -8.39 7.78
N ALA A 229 -11.49 -7.18 7.70
CA ALA A 229 -11.77 -6.23 6.64
C ALA A 229 -11.45 -6.81 5.25
N ASP A 230 -10.30 -7.49 5.09
CA ASP A 230 -9.92 -8.13 3.83
C ASP A 230 -10.87 -9.29 3.46
N GLU A 231 -11.24 -10.13 4.42
CA GLU A 231 -12.16 -11.24 4.18
C GLU A 231 -13.60 -10.78 3.87
N LEU A 232 -14.08 -9.73 4.55
CA LEU A 232 -15.39 -9.13 4.28
C LEU A 232 -15.40 -8.42 2.93
N ALA A 233 -14.37 -7.62 2.62
CA ALA A 233 -14.24 -6.93 1.33
C ALA A 233 -14.15 -7.93 0.17
N GLY A 234 -13.35 -8.99 0.33
CA GLY A 234 -13.22 -10.08 -0.65
C GLY A 234 -14.51 -10.88 -0.85
N ALA A 235 -15.34 -11.03 0.20
CA ALA A 235 -16.68 -11.61 0.08
C ALA A 235 -17.67 -10.68 -0.65
N GLY A 236 -17.37 -9.39 -0.73
CA GLY A 236 -18.16 -8.37 -1.44
C GLY A 236 -18.85 -7.33 -0.54
N MET A 237 -18.52 -7.28 0.75
CA MET A 237 -18.97 -6.21 1.65
C MET A 237 -18.44 -4.85 1.16
N LYS A 238 -19.32 -3.85 1.08
CA LYS A 238 -18.96 -2.51 0.58
C LYS A 238 -18.83 -1.47 1.67
N ALA A 239 -19.70 -1.51 2.67
CA ALA A 239 -19.68 -0.61 3.80
C ALA A 239 -20.21 -1.29 5.05
N VAL A 240 -19.66 -0.93 6.21
CA VAL A 240 -20.10 -1.36 7.53
C VAL A 240 -20.37 -0.12 8.36
N PHE A 241 -21.54 -0.06 8.99
CA PHE A 241 -21.88 0.99 9.96
C PHE A 241 -21.46 0.57 11.36
N THR A 242 -20.71 1.43 12.05
CA THR A 242 -20.08 1.18 13.34
C THR A 242 -20.31 2.33 14.33
N GLY A 243 -19.85 2.17 15.57
CA GLY A 243 -19.91 3.17 16.64
C GLY A 243 -18.77 2.97 17.64
N HIS A 244 -19.09 2.87 18.94
CA HIS A 244 -18.19 2.48 20.04
C HIS A 244 -17.12 3.50 20.44
N PHE A 245 -16.36 4.07 19.50
CA PHE A 245 -15.38 5.12 19.85
C PHE A 245 -16.04 6.50 20.08
N HIS A 246 -17.31 6.62 19.67
CA HIS A 246 -18.18 7.81 19.73
C HIS A 246 -17.73 8.94 18.82
N ALA A 247 -16.82 8.67 17.87
CA ALA A 247 -16.40 9.64 16.88
C ALA A 247 -17.34 9.64 15.68
N GLN A 248 -17.44 10.79 15.02
CA GLN A 248 -18.16 10.92 13.78
C GLN A 248 -17.13 10.87 12.65
N ASP A 249 -16.82 9.67 12.15
CA ASP A 249 -15.72 9.48 11.19
C ASP A 249 -16.06 8.44 10.10
N ILE A 250 -15.42 8.53 8.93
CA ILE A 250 -15.55 7.59 7.82
C ILE A 250 -14.18 7.30 7.22
N VAL A 251 -13.77 6.03 7.25
CA VAL A 251 -12.53 5.58 6.62
C VAL A 251 -12.79 4.57 5.49
N LYS A 252 -12.07 4.73 4.37
CA LYS A 252 -11.99 3.68 3.34
C LYS A 252 -10.79 2.77 3.62
N LYS A 253 -11.04 1.53 4.04
CA LYS A 253 -9.99 0.52 4.18
C LYS A 253 -9.71 -0.16 2.83
N GLN A 254 -8.53 0.09 2.28
CA GLN A 254 -7.99 -0.70 1.18
C GLN A 254 -7.40 -2.01 1.70
N THR A 255 -7.72 -3.12 1.03
CA THR A 255 -7.29 -4.48 1.39
C THR A 255 -6.70 -5.18 0.16
N ALA A 256 -6.20 -6.42 0.32
CA ALA A 256 -5.65 -7.19 -0.80
C ALA A 256 -6.76 -7.72 -1.72
N ASN A 257 -7.94 -8.01 -1.17
CA ASN A 257 -9.07 -8.60 -1.89
C ASN A 257 -10.20 -7.61 -2.21
N GLY A 258 -10.00 -6.31 -1.96
CA GLY A 258 -10.98 -5.27 -2.26
C GLY A 258 -10.84 -4.03 -1.39
N SER A 259 -11.94 -3.32 -1.19
CA SER A 259 -12.02 -2.23 -0.21
C SER A 259 -13.38 -2.24 0.45
N VAL A 260 -13.42 -1.79 1.71
CA VAL A 260 -14.63 -1.64 2.50
C VAL A 260 -14.58 -0.29 3.22
N TYR A 261 -15.73 0.37 3.29
CA TYR A 261 -15.88 1.58 4.10
C TYR A 261 -16.28 1.19 5.52
N ASP A 262 -15.60 1.76 6.50
CA ASP A 262 -16.04 1.77 7.89
C ASP A 262 -16.63 3.14 8.18
N ILE A 263 -17.90 3.16 8.56
CA ILE A 263 -18.70 4.39 8.73
C ILE A 263 -19.09 4.46 10.20
N GLU A 264 -18.24 5.08 11.00
CA GLU A 264 -18.47 5.29 12.43
C GLU A 264 -19.49 6.41 12.62
N THR A 265 -20.51 6.14 13.43
CA THR A 265 -21.47 7.16 13.84
C THR A 265 -21.22 7.51 15.29
N GLY A 266 -21.01 8.80 15.55
CA GLY A 266 -20.76 9.30 16.89
C GLY A 266 -21.93 9.02 17.83
N SER A 267 -21.63 9.00 19.12
CA SER A 267 -22.64 8.66 20.14
C SER A 267 -23.77 9.67 20.15
N LEU A 268 -25.01 9.17 20.15
CA LEU A 268 -26.20 10.00 20.16
C LEU A 268 -26.28 10.91 21.41
N ILE A 269 -25.61 10.55 22.51
CA ILE A 269 -25.61 11.30 23.77
C ILE A 269 -24.25 11.92 24.13
N THR A 270 -23.31 11.97 23.18
CA THR A 270 -22.06 12.73 23.31
C THR A 270 -22.08 13.84 22.28
N TYR A 271 -21.69 15.08 22.61
CA TYR A 271 -21.60 16.16 21.61
C TYR A 271 -20.83 15.69 20.36
N PRO A 272 -21.36 15.92 19.14
CA PRO A 272 -22.48 16.80 18.79
C PRO A 272 -23.87 16.13 18.76
N CYS A 273 -24.02 14.97 19.38
CA CYS A 273 -25.24 14.14 19.39
C CYS A 273 -25.73 13.84 17.96
N PRO A 274 -24.91 13.20 17.11
CA PRO A 274 -25.22 13.02 15.69
C PRO A 274 -26.08 11.78 15.42
N TYR A 275 -26.72 11.78 14.26
CA TYR A 275 -27.15 10.58 13.54
C TYR A 275 -26.98 10.81 12.04
N ARG A 276 -26.79 9.74 11.26
CA ARG A 276 -26.57 9.80 9.82
C ARG A 276 -27.84 9.51 9.04
N ILE A 277 -28.00 10.17 7.90
CA ILE A 277 -28.95 9.80 6.85
C ILE A 277 -28.15 9.29 5.66
N ILE A 278 -28.44 8.06 5.25
CA ILE A 278 -27.79 7.36 4.14
C ILE A 278 -28.82 7.19 3.02
N GLU A 279 -28.59 7.84 1.90
CA GLU A 279 -29.36 7.65 0.68
C GLU A 279 -28.61 6.74 -0.29
N LEU A 280 -29.15 5.55 -0.52
CA LEU A 280 -28.70 4.65 -1.59
C LEU A 280 -29.01 5.29 -2.94
N THR A 281 -27.96 5.53 -3.73
CA THR A 281 -28.02 6.08 -5.08
C THR A 281 -28.48 5.04 -6.11
N ALA A 282 -28.76 5.48 -7.34
CA ALA A 282 -29.29 4.60 -8.40
C ALA A 282 -28.27 3.53 -8.87
N ASP A 283 -26.99 3.81 -8.70
CA ASP A 283 -25.82 2.96 -9.00
C ASP A 283 -25.33 2.18 -7.76
N ASN A 284 -26.13 2.13 -6.70
CA ASN A 284 -25.87 1.46 -5.43
C ASN A 284 -24.78 2.08 -4.54
N GLY A 285 -24.22 3.25 -4.87
CA GLY A 285 -23.42 4.06 -3.95
C GLY A 285 -24.25 4.66 -2.79
N LEU A 286 -23.59 5.46 -1.95
CA LEU A 286 -24.17 6.12 -0.78
C LEU A 286 -23.98 7.63 -0.85
N ASN A 287 -25.06 8.39 -0.68
CA ASN A 287 -24.97 9.77 -0.22
C ASN A 287 -25.22 9.78 1.28
N ILE A 288 -24.21 10.18 2.04
CA ILE A 288 -24.22 10.24 3.50
C ILE A 288 -24.34 11.71 3.89
N SER A 289 -25.22 11.99 4.85
CA SER A 289 -25.25 13.27 5.53
C SER A 289 -25.42 13.12 7.03
N THR A 290 -24.85 14.06 7.79
CA THR A 290 -24.99 14.09 9.24
C THR A 290 -26.12 15.02 9.66
N SER A 291 -26.99 14.54 10.56
CA SER A 291 -27.95 15.34 11.31
C SER A 291 -27.53 15.37 12.78
N ARG A 292 -27.87 16.45 13.48
CA ARG A 292 -27.54 16.66 14.90
C ARG A 292 -28.80 16.99 15.69
N ILE A 293 -28.80 16.62 16.97
CA ILE A 293 -29.87 17.01 17.87
C ILE A 293 -29.66 18.46 18.29
N GLU A 294 -30.59 19.34 17.89
CA GLU A 294 -30.49 20.79 18.11
C GLU A 294 -31.25 21.27 19.37
N SER A 295 -32.14 20.43 19.92
CA SER A 295 -32.97 20.77 21.08
C SER A 295 -33.58 19.53 21.71
N ILE A 296 -33.72 19.54 23.03
CA ILE A 296 -34.41 18.50 23.81
C ILE A 296 -35.38 19.14 24.80
N ASP A 297 -36.40 18.37 25.21
CA ASP A 297 -37.31 18.79 26.29
C ASP A 297 -36.69 18.42 27.64
N TYR A 298 -35.77 19.27 28.10
CA TYR A 298 -35.02 19.09 29.35
C TYR A 298 -34.62 20.48 29.90
N ASP A 299 -34.52 20.61 31.23
CA ASP A 299 -34.09 21.87 31.84
C ASP A 299 -32.57 22.01 31.79
N LEU A 300 -32.09 22.83 30.85
CA LEU A 300 -30.66 23.09 30.63
C LEU A 300 -30.19 24.39 31.31
N GLY A 301 -30.96 24.92 32.27
CA GLY A 301 -30.59 26.14 32.98
C GLY A 301 -30.55 27.38 32.08
N GLY A 302 -31.31 27.39 30.98
CA GLY A 302 -31.38 28.49 30.02
C GLY A 302 -30.31 28.47 28.92
N LYS A 303 -29.48 27.42 28.85
CA LYS A 303 -28.53 27.20 27.77
C LYS A 303 -29.18 26.46 26.60
N ASP A 304 -28.79 26.78 25.36
CA ASP A 304 -29.18 25.95 24.22
C ASP A 304 -28.47 24.59 24.26
N PHE A 305 -29.10 23.59 23.64
CA PHE A 305 -28.64 22.21 23.76
C PHE A 305 -27.27 21.95 23.12
N PRO A 306 -26.94 22.43 21.91
CA PRO A 306 -25.61 22.24 21.33
C PRO A 306 -24.49 22.80 22.20
N ASP A 307 -24.63 24.03 22.70
CA ASP A 307 -23.61 24.62 23.56
C ASP A 307 -23.55 23.90 24.91
N TYR A 308 -24.68 23.49 25.48
CA TYR A 308 -24.73 22.67 26.70
C TYR A 308 -23.97 21.35 26.54
N ALA A 309 -24.28 20.59 25.48
CA ALA A 309 -23.65 19.31 25.18
C ALA A 309 -22.14 19.47 24.95
N ARG A 310 -21.72 20.54 24.28
CA ARG A 310 -20.30 20.84 24.04
C ARG A 310 -19.56 21.10 25.34
N ASP A 311 -20.10 21.95 26.21
CA ASP A 311 -19.46 22.24 27.49
C ASP A 311 -19.36 20.99 28.36
N TYR A 312 -20.41 20.17 28.38
CA TYR A 312 -20.43 18.90 29.10
C TYR A 312 -19.33 17.95 28.60
N LEU A 313 -19.19 17.81 27.27
CA LEU A 313 -18.11 17.04 26.67
C LEU A 313 -16.74 17.57 27.07
N VAL A 314 -16.52 18.88 26.97
CA VAL A 314 -15.23 19.52 27.29
C VAL A 314 -14.90 19.35 28.77
N GLU A 315 -15.88 19.46 29.66
CA GLU A 315 -15.70 19.22 31.10
C GLU A 315 -15.36 17.74 31.39
N GLY A 316 -16.10 16.80 30.81
CA GLY A 316 -15.80 15.37 30.93
C GLY A 316 -14.42 15.00 30.38
N LEU A 317 -14.05 15.51 29.21
CA LEU A 317 -12.71 15.30 28.62
C LEU A 317 -11.59 15.91 29.47
N ASN A 318 -11.84 17.03 30.17
CA ASN A 318 -10.86 17.60 31.10
C ASN A 318 -10.53 16.65 32.25
N GLY A 319 -11.49 15.82 32.69
CA GLY A 319 -11.28 14.77 33.70
C GLY A 319 -10.68 13.49 33.11
N LEU A 320 -11.10 13.10 31.90
CA LEU A 320 -10.71 11.83 31.27
C LEU A 320 -9.33 11.85 30.62
N VAL A 321 -8.93 12.93 29.96
CA VAL A 321 -7.63 13.01 29.25
C VAL A 321 -6.44 12.69 30.17
N PRO A 322 -6.35 13.22 31.41
CA PRO A 322 -5.32 12.80 32.35
C PRO A 322 -5.32 11.29 32.65
N GLN A 323 -6.50 10.67 32.77
CA GLN A 323 -6.59 9.23 33.03
C GLN A 323 -6.16 8.40 31.84
N PHE A 324 -6.51 8.81 30.61
CA PHE A 324 -6.08 8.13 29.38
C PHE A 324 -4.55 8.15 29.24
N VAL A 325 -3.94 9.32 29.38
CA VAL A 325 -2.48 9.46 29.26
C VAL A 325 -1.76 8.71 30.38
N ALA A 326 -2.26 8.79 31.62
CA ALA A 326 -1.71 8.02 32.73
C ALA A 326 -1.86 6.50 32.52
N GLY A 327 -2.98 6.04 31.98
CA GLY A 327 -3.24 4.64 31.65
C GLY A 327 -2.23 4.07 30.65
N ILE A 328 -1.82 4.86 29.66
CA ILE A 328 -0.76 4.48 28.71
C ILE A 328 0.59 4.30 29.44
N LEU A 329 0.96 5.23 30.32
CA LEU A 329 2.19 5.12 31.11
C LEU A 329 2.17 3.89 32.03
N ILE A 330 1.02 3.57 32.63
CA ILE A 330 0.84 2.38 33.46
C ILE A 330 1.03 1.11 32.62
N LYS A 331 0.45 1.03 31.42
CA LYS A 331 0.66 -0.08 30.47
C LYS A 331 2.15 -0.23 30.09
N GLN A 332 2.92 0.87 30.14
CA GLN A 332 4.37 0.88 29.92
C GLN A 332 5.21 0.59 31.18
N GLY A 333 4.57 0.27 32.30
CA GLY A 333 5.22 -0.14 33.55
C GLY A 333 5.49 0.98 34.55
N VAL A 334 4.96 2.19 34.34
CA VAL A 334 5.05 3.29 35.31
C VAL A 334 4.06 3.05 36.46
N PRO A 335 4.47 3.17 37.74
CA PRO A 335 3.55 3.08 38.87
C PRO A 335 2.41 4.11 38.77
N ALA A 336 1.19 3.74 39.16
CA ALA A 336 -0.01 4.55 38.91
C ALA A 336 0.04 5.96 39.53
N ASP A 337 0.57 6.08 40.75
CA ASP A 337 0.76 7.36 41.44
C ASP A 337 1.76 8.28 40.70
N GLN A 338 2.83 7.69 40.16
CA GLN A 338 3.82 8.41 39.37
C GLN A 338 3.30 8.75 37.97
N ALA A 339 2.54 7.86 37.35
CA ALA A 339 1.96 8.04 36.02
C ALA A 339 1.00 9.24 35.99
N LEU A 340 0.13 9.36 37.01
CA LEU A 340 -0.79 10.49 37.11
C LEU A 340 -0.04 11.80 37.33
N ALA A 341 0.91 11.84 38.26
CA ALA A 341 1.70 13.06 38.53
C ALA A 341 2.51 13.51 37.31
N GLN A 342 3.14 12.58 36.58
CA GLN A 342 3.86 12.88 35.34
C GLN A 342 2.92 13.41 34.26
N THR A 343 1.74 12.82 34.16
CA THR A 343 0.71 13.24 33.21
C THR A 343 0.22 14.66 33.51
N GLU A 344 -0.15 14.95 34.76
CA GLU A 344 -0.63 16.29 35.15
C GLU A 344 0.42 17.38 34.88
N ALA A 345 1.69 17.11 35.19
CA ALA A 345 2.79 18.01 34.89
C ALA A 345 2.94 18.25 33.38
N LYS A 346 2.83 17.19 32.57
CA LYS A 346 2.92 17.30 31.11
C LYS A 346 1.75 18.08 30.52
N LEU A 347 0.54 17.71 30.91
CA LEU A 347 -0.71 18.29 30.40
C LEU A 347 -0.83 19.78 30.74
N SER A 348 -0.25 20.22 31.87
CA SER A 348 -0.22 21.64 32.28
C SER A 348 0.84 22.48 31.55
N THR A 349 1.64 21.88 30.66
CA THR A 349 2.69 22.61 29.94
C THR A 349 2.07 23.60 28.95
N PRO A 350 2.43 24.90 29.00
CA PRO A 350 1.98 25.88 28.02
C PRO A 350 2.60 25.62 26.64
N VAL A 351 1.80 25.75 25.59
CA VAL A 351 2.20 25.49 24.19
C VAL A 351 1.99 26.69 23.27
N SER A 352 1.06 27.58 23.61
CA SER A 352 0.87 28.89 22.99
C SER A 352 0.18 29.84 23.97
N ASP A 353 -0.02 31.10 23.60
CA ASP A 353 -0.72 32.09 24.43
C ASP A 353 -2.11 31.58 24.83
N GLY A 354 -2.28 31.27 26.12
CA GLY A 354 -3.55 30.81 26.70
C GLY A 354 -3.91 29.35 26.46
N LEU A 355 -3.02 28.51 25.90
CA LEU A 355 -3.27 27.07 25.69
C LEU A 355 -2.20 26.20 26.33
N THR A 356 -2.64 25.10 26.92
CA THR A 356 -1.81 24.01 27.45
C THR A 356 -1.86 22.79 26.54
N VAL A 357 -0.97 21.81 26.78
CA VAL A 357 -1.03 20.49 26.13
C VAL A 357 -2.39 19.83 26.34
N LYS A 358 -2.97 19.96 27.55
CA LYS A 358 -4.31 19.45 27.86
C LYS A 358 -5.36 20.04 26.92
N ASP A 359 -5.33 21.37 26.76
CA ASP A 359 -6.32 22.08 25.94
C ASP A 359 -6.22 21.65 24.47
N LEU A 360 -5.00 21.40 23.97
CA LEU A 360 -4.84 20.85 22.62
C LEU A 360 -5.47 19.47 22.47
N LEU A 361 -5.24 18.55 23.43
CA LEU A 361 -5.80 17.19 23.38
C LEU A 361 -7.32 17.17 23.52
N VAL A 362 -7.86 17.95 24.47
CA VAL A 362 -9.31 18.05 24.68
C VAL A 362 -9.98 18.62 23.42
N ASN A 363 -9.42 19.67 22.83
CA ASN A 363 -9.98 20.25 21.61
C ASN A 363 -9.85 19.32 20.40
N ALA A 364 -8.74 18.57 20.27
CA ALA A 364 -8.57 17.60 19.19
C ALA A 364 -9.58 16.45 19.29
N LEU A 365 -9.78 15.88 20.49
CA LEU A 365 -10.78 14.83 20.72
C LEU A 365 -12.21 15.35 20.51
N ALA A 366 -12.53 16.55 20.97
CA ALA A 366 -13.83 17.16 20.73
C ALA A 366 -14.07 17.45 19.24
N GLY A 367 -13.03 17.84 18.50
CA GLY A 367 -13.05 17.96 17.04
C GLY A 367 -13.34 16.62 16.38
N HIS A 368 -12.67 15.55 16.81
CA HIS A 368 -12.86 14.22 16.25
C HIS A 368 -14.25 13.62 16.54
N TYR A 369 -14.84 13.92 17.69
CA TYR A 369 -16.23 13.58 17.94
C TYR A 369 -17.22 14.34 17.06
N GLN A 370 -16.84 15.54 16.60
CA GLN A 370 -17.64 16.35 15.71
C GLN A 370 -17.54 15.92 14.23
N GLY A 371 -16.40 15.35 13.84
CA GLY A 371 -16.01 15.05 12.45
C GLY A 371 -15.62 16.31 11.66
N ASP A 372 -14.96 16.09 10.53
CA ASP A 372 -14.32 17.04 9.63
C ASP A 372 -13.33 17.95 10.38
N GLU A 373 -12.30 17.35 11.01
CA GLU A 373 -11.41 18.07 11.90
C GLU A 373 -10.61 19.15 11.16
N ILE A 374 -10.56 20.33 11.79
CA ILE A 374 -9.81 21.46 11.27
C ILE A 374 -8.71 21.79 12.26
N ILE A 375 -7.47 21.44 11.90
CA ILE A 375 -6.31 21.94 12.63
C ILE A 375 -6.13 23.42 12.28
N ALA A 376 -6.26 24.29 13.29
CA ALA A 376 -5.98 25.71 13.12
C ALA A 376 -4.52 25.89 12.63
N PRO A 377 -4.25 26.64 11.54
CA PRO A 377 -2.93 26.70 10.91
C PRO A 377 -1.78 27.06 11.85
N GLN A 378 -2.05 27.88 12.87
CA GLN A 378 -1.07 28.27 13.88
C GLN A 378 -0.69 27.14 14.86
N LEU A 379 -1.54 26.12 15.02
CA LEU A 379 -1.31 24.99 15.93
C LEU A 379 -0.55 23.84 15.24
N LEU A 380 -0.63 23.74 13.91
CA LEU A 380 0.03 22.66 13.17
C LEU A 380 1.56 22.59 13.42
N PRO A 381 2.33 23.70 13.37
CA PRO A 381 3.76 23.66 13.68
C PRO A 381 4.06 23.23 15.11
N VAL A 382 3.17 23.57 16.06
CA VAL A 382 3.30 23.17 17.47
C VAL A 382 3.12 21.66 17.61
N MET A 383 2.08 21.10 17.00
CA MET A 383 1.81 19.66 16.99
C MET A 383 2.95 18.89 16.31
N GLN A 384 3.48 19.39 15.19
CA GLN A 384 4.65 18.82 14.51
C GLN A 384 5.91 18.83 15.37
N ALA A 385 6.18 19.94 16.08
CA ALA A 385 7.30 20.03 17.01
C ALA A 385 7.15 19.04 18.18
N MET A 386 5.94 18.87 18.70
CA MET A 386 5.64 17.89 19.73
C MET A 386 5.89 16.47 19.21
N ALA A 387 5.38 16.12 18.02
CA ALA A 387 5.57 14.81 17.39
C ALA A 387 7.04 14.50 17.03
N GLY A 388 7.88 15.53 16.87
CA GLY A 388 9.33 15.39 16.67
C GLY A 388 10.15 15.41 17.97
N SER A 389 9.52 15.51 19.14
CA SER A 389 10.23 15.68 20.41
C SER A 389 11.09 14.47 20.79
N GLU A 390 12.22 14.72 21.46
CA GLU A 390 13.03 13.66 22.07
C GLU A 390 12.33 13.05 23.29
N ASP A 391 11.51 13.83 24.01
CA ASP A 391 10.69 13.38 25.13
C ASP A 391 9.59 12.43 24.64
N SER A 392 9.63 11.17 25.08
CA SER A 392 8.75 10.11 24.57
C SER A 392 7.26 10.41 24.78
N LEU A 393 6.89 10.98 25.94
CA LEU A 393 5.51 11.33 26.25
C LEU A 393 5.02 12.52 25.41
N THR A 394 5.84 13.55 25.23
CA THR A 394 5.52 14.67 24.34
C THR A 394 5.39 14.21 22.88
N ARG A 395 6.30 13.35 22.44
CA ARG A 395 6.26 12.74 21.10
C ARG A 395 4.98 11.95 20.87
N MET A 396 4.62 11.09 21.81
CA MET A 396 3.38 10.33 21.79
C MET A 396 2.15 11.25 21.67
N ILE A 397 2.05 12.26 22.54
CA ILE A 397 0.93 13.22 22.52
C ILE A 397 0.89 13.96 21.18
N GLY A 398 2.03 14.42 20.67
CA GLY A 398 2.11 15.09 19.37
C GLY A 398 1.67 14.19 18.21
N GLN A 399 2.02 12.91 18.25
CA GLN A 399 1.56 11.92 17.25
C GLN A 399 0.05 11.72 17.29
N VAL A 400 -0.55 11.61 18.49
CA VAL A 400 -2.01 11.52 18.65
C VAL A 400 -2.69 12.78 18.12
N LEU A 401 -2.20 13.97 18.49
CA LEU A 401 -2.77 15.26 18.06
C LEU A 401 -2.76 15.41 16.53
N LEU A 402 -1.65 15.07 15.87
CA LEU A 402 -1.58 15.11 14.41
C LEU A 402 -2.52 14.08 13.80
N SER A 403 -2.51 12.86 14.33
CA SER A 403 -3.31 11.76 13.80
C SER A 403 -4.81 12.03 13.86
N LEU A 404 -5.30 12.68 14.93
CA LEU A 404 -6.71 13.04 15.10
C LEU A 404 -7.15 14.20 14.20
N GLY A 405 -6.23 14.98 13.63
CA GLY A 405 -6.58 16.12 12.78
C GLY A 405 -6.16 15.96 11.32
N THR A 406 -5.68 14.77 10.93
CA THR A 406 -5.30 14.40 9.57
C THR A 406 -5.63 12.93 9.32
N ASP A 407 -6.84 12.54 9.63
CA ASP A 407 -7.36 11.20 9.38
C ASP A 407 -7.55 10.91 7.87
N PRO A 408 -7.74 9.64 7.50
CA PRO A 408 -7.79 9.24 6.10
C PRO A 408 -9.11 9.62 5.44
N THR A 409 -9.06 10.11 4.20
CA THR A 409 -10.25 10.37 3.37
C THR A 409 -11.22 9.18 3.33
N PRO A 410 -12.55 9.40 3.16
CA PRO A 410 -13.23 10.62 2.71
C PRO A 410 -13.53 11.65 3.81
N ALA A 411 -14.45 12.59 3.57
CA ALA A 411 -14.97 13.49 4.60
C ALA A 411 -15.96 12.75 5.52
N ASP A 412 -16.15 13.26 6.73
CA ASP A 412 -16.70 12.48 7.82
C ASP A 412 -18.19 12.69 7.98
N ASN A 413 -18.66 13.91 7.72
CA ASN A 413 -20.08 14.24 7.87
C ASN A 413 -20.87 13.99 6.59
N ASP A 414 -20.59 14.80 5.56
CA ASP A 414 -21.34 14.82 4.31
C ASP A 414 -20.46 14.32 3.16
N VAL A 415 -20.76 13.14 2.63
CA VAL A 415 -19.95 12.49 1.60
C VAL A 415 -20.79 11.69 0.62
N THR A 416 -20.41 11.73 -0.65
CA THR A 416 -20.85 10.76 -1.66
C THR A 416 -19.80 9.67 -1.80
N ILE A 417 -20.18 8.43 -1.47
CA ILE A 417 -19.40 7.22 -1.67
C ILE A 417 -19.91 6.52 -2.92
N ASP A 418 -19.06 6.42 -3.93
CA ASP A 418 -19.32 5.58 -5.09
C ASP A 418 -18.65 4.21 -4.88
N PHE A 419 -19.46 3.15 -4.74
CA PHE A 419 -18.95 1.78 -4.69
C PHE A 419 -18.39 1.31 -6.03
N LEU A 420 -18.71 2.02 -7.11
CA LEU A 420 -18.15 1.89 -8.45
C LEU A 420 -17.09 2.97 -8.68
N ALA A 421 -16.18 3.20 -7.73
CA ALA A 421 -14.99 4.00 -8.00
C ALA A 421 -14.32 3.43 -9.27
N ALA A 422 -14.29 4.25 -10.34
CA ALA A 422 -13.85 3.80 -11.66
C ALA A 422 -12.53 3.06 -11.48
N PRO A 423 -12.45 1.81 -11.91
CA PRO A 423 -11.22 1.09 -11.75
C PRO A 423 -10.12 1.89 -12.46
N VAL A 424 -9.02 2.10 -11.76
CA VAL A 424 -7.93 2.94 -12.23
C VAL A 424 -7.21 2.24 -13.38
N SER A 425 -6.95 2.98 -14.46
CA SER A 425 -6.41 2.43 -15.71
C SER A 425 -4.89 2.36 -15.76
N ASN A 426 -4.21 2.59 -14.63
CA ASN A 426 -2.76 2.69 -14.59
C ASN A 426 -2.11 1.30 -14.55
N ALA A 427 -1.74 0.80 -15.73
CA ALA A 427 -1.03 -0.46 -15.88
C ALA A 427 0.51 -0.28 -15.99
N ASP A 428 1.06 0.85 -15.54
CA ASP A 428 2.50 1.09 -15.61
C ASP A 428 3.29 0.35 -14.52
N LEU A 429 4.54 0.01 -14.82
CA LEU A 429 5.54 -0.30 -13.80
C LEU A 429 6.18 1.00 -13.28
N SER A 430 6.35 1.12 -11.96
CA SER A 430 7.15 2.17 -11.31
C SER A 430 8.65 1.83 -11.29
N SER A 431 9.01 0.55 -11.32
CA SER A 431 10.38 0.09 -11.46
C SER A 431 10.47 -1.30 -12.09
N LEU A 432 11.61 -1.58 -12.72
CA LEU A 432 11.99 -2.91 -13.21
C LEU A 432 13.49 -3.12 -13.00
N LEU A 433 13.85 -4.06 -12.13
CA LEU A 433 15.25 -4.37 -11.79
C LEU A 433 15.59 -5.81 -12.19
N LEU A 434 16.86 -6.03 -12.56
CA LEU A 434 17.46 -7.35 -12.75
C LEU A 434 18.46 -7.59 -11.63
N SER A 435 18.57 -8.83 -11.14
CA SER A 435 19.67 -9.16 -10.20
C SER A 435 21.04 -9.11 -10.87
N GLU A 436 21.10 -9.32 -12.19
CA GLU A 436 22.33 -9.34 -12.98
C GLU A 436 22.09 -8.80 -14.39
N GLY A 437 23.10 -8.15 -14.95
CA GLY A 437 23.00 -7.42 -16.22
C GLY A 437 22.38 -6.03 -16.07
N THR A 438 22.48 -5.24 -17.15
CA THR A 438 21.98 -3.86 -17.19
C THR A 438 20.94 -3.74 -18.29
N LEU A 439 19.76 -3.20 -17.96
CA LEU A 439 18.72 -2.91 -18.94
C LEU A 439 19.20 -1.82 -19.90
N THR A 440 19.01 -2.06 -21.19
CA THR A 440 19.24 -1.07 -22.25
C THR A 440 17.98 -0.95 -23.10
N PRO A 441 17.37 0.26 -23.20
CA PRO A 441 17.73 1.49 -22.47
C PRO A 441 17.50 1.35 -20.95
N ALA A 442 17.95 2.34 -20.17
CA ALA A 442 17.60 2.40 -18.75
C ALA A 442 16.07 2.47 -18.58
N PHE A 443 15.56 1.90 -17.48
CA PHE A 443 14.11 1.77 -17.29
C PHE A 443 13.40 3.13 -17.22
N THR A 444 12.34 3.27 -18.01
CA THR A 444 11.30 4.29 -17.86
C THR A 444 9.94 3.66 -18.15
N PRO A 445 8.85 4.06 -17.47
CA PRO A 445 7.54 3.39 -17.60
C PRO A 445 6.99 3.33 -19.03
N GLU A 446 7.39 4.25 -19.91
CA GLU A 446 6.93 4.39 -21.30
C GLU A 446 7.59 3.39 -22.26
N VAL A 447 8.79 2.90 -21.92
CA VAL A 447 9.51 1.93 -22.75
C VAL A 447 9.05 0.51 -22.39
N THR A 448 8.59 -0.25 -23.38
CA THR A 448 8.05 -1.61 -23.17
C THR A 448 8.98 -2.71 -23.65
N ARG A 449 10.15 -2.38 -24.22
CA ARG A 449 11.14 -3.35 -24.69
C ARG A 449 12.52 -2.99 -24.20
N TYR A 450 13.17 -3.96 -23.57
CA TYR A 450 14.53 -3.82 -23.05
C TYR A 450 15.38 -5.01 -23.47
N GLU A 451 16.68 -4.76 -23.56
CA GLU A 451 17.69 -5.80 -23.75
C GLU A 451 18.65 -5.81 -22.56
N ALA A 452 19.17 -6.98 -22.22
CA ALA A 452 20.26 -7.15 -21.29
C ALA A 452 21.16 -8.32 -21.72
N VAL A 453 22.44 -8.24 -21.39
CA VAL A 453 23.40 -9.34 -21.61
C VAL A 453 23.99 -9.75 -20.27
N VAL A 454 24.02 -11.05 -20.00
CA VAL A 454 24.59 -11.62 -18.77
C VAL A 454 25.70 -12.62 -19.09
N GLY A 455 26.64 -12.78 -18.15
CA GLY A 455 27.67 -13.81 -18.23
C GLY A 455 27.07 -15.22 -18.28
N ASN A 456 27.82 -16.17 -18.85
CA ASN A 456 27.38 -17.55 -18.99
C ASN A 456 27.14 -18.24 -17.64
N SER A 457 27.86 -17.84 -16.57
CA SER A 457 27.70 -18.40 -15.23
C SER A 457 26.29 -18.19 -14.63
N PHE A 458 25.52 -17.22 -15.12
CA PHE A 458 24.17 -16.92 -14.64
C PHE A 458 23.12 -17.78 -15.34
N ALA A 459 23.02 -19.05 -14.92
CA ALA A 459 21.97 -19.96 -15.41
C ALA A 459 20.56 -19.60 -14.92
N SER A 460 20.46 -18.74 -13.92
CA SER A 460 19.21 -18.16 -13.44
C SER A 460 19.45 -16.73 -12.96
N ILE A 461 18.42 -15.89 -13.06
CA ILE A 461 18.41 -14.55 -12.49
C ILE A 461 17.07 -14.28 -11.80
N THR A 462 16.93 -13.12 -11.18
CA THR A 462 15.62 -12.60 -10.77
C THR A 462 15.28 -11.31 -11.50
N VAL A 463 13.98 -11.11 -11.74
CA VAL A 463 13.39 -9.84 -12.18
C VAL A 463 12.51 -9.30 -11.05
N THR A 464 12.57 -8.00 -10.78
CA THR A 464 11.79 -7.35 -9.72
C THR A 464 10.94 -6.23 -10.35
N PRO A 465 9.76 -6.55 -10.90
CA PRO A 465 8.81 -5.55 -11.38
C PRO A 465 8.00 -4.96 -10.22
N ALA A 466 7.85 -3.63 -10.17
CA ALA A 466 6.93 -2.98 -9.25
C ALA A 466 5.86 -2.23 -10.05
N ALA A 467 4.58 -2.52 -9.82
CA ALA A 467 3.48 -1.75 -10.36
C ALA A 467 3.50 -0.31 -9.83
N ALA A 468 3.08 0.64 -10.65
CA ALA A 468 2.89 2.03 -10.23
C ALA A 468 1.62 2.20 -9.38
N ASP A 469 0.63 1.35 -9.60
CA ASP A 469 -0.62 1.31 -8.87
C ASP A 469 -0.65 0.12 -7.90
N SER A 470 -1.04 0.36 -6.65
CA SER A 470 -1.14 -0.68 -5.63
C SER A 470 -2.30 -1.65 -5.86
N GLY A 471 -3.31 -1.27 -6.66
CA GLY A 471 -4.42 -2.12 -7.08
C GLY A 471 -4.16 -2.93 -8.35
N ALA A 472 -3.03 -2.74 -9.03
CA ALA A 472 -2.69 -3.49 -10.24
C ALA A 472 -2.04 -4.85 -9.92
N THR A 473 -2.28 -5.84 -10.77
CA THR A 473 -1.68 -7.18 -10.66
C THR A 473 -0.55 -7.36 -11.68
N VAL A 474 0.46 -8.16 -11.33
CA VAL A 474 1.63 -8.42 -12.18
C VAL A 474 1.77 -9.91 -12.45
N LYS A 475 2.14 -10.26 -13.68
CA LYS A 475 2.58 -11.62 -14.05
C LYS A 475 3.90 -11.58 -14.79
N VAL A 476 4.75 -12.58 -14.56
CA VAL A 476 6.02 -12.81 -15.26
C VAL A 476 5.93 -14.15 -16.01
N ASN A 477 6.12 -14.12 -17.32
CA ASN A 477 5.90 -15.27 -18.23
C ASN A 477 4.54 -15.95 -17.99
N GLY A 478 3.49 -15.15 -17.77
CA GLY A 478 2.13 -15.61 -17.49
C GLY A 478 1.88 -16.10 -16.06
N ASN A 479 2.92 -16.24 -15.23
CA ASN A 479 2.78 -16.67 -13.83
C ASN A 479 2.59 -15.47 -12.88
N PRO A 480 1.69 -15.52 -11.89
CA PRO A 480 1.52 -14.45 -10.91
C PRO A 480 2.82 -14.07 -10.20
N ALA A 481 3.05 -12.77 -10.05
CA ALA A 481 4.20 -12.21 -9.33
C ALA A 481 3.74 -11.14 -8.33
N VAL A 482 4.41 -11.06 -7.19
CA VAL A 482 4.16 -10.01 -6.19
C VAL A 482 4.88 -8.74 -6.63
N SER A 483 4.15 -7.63 -6.72
CA SER A 483 4.71 -6.32 -7.07
C SER A 483 5.84 -5.93 -6.09
N GLY A 484 6.99 -5.54 -6.63
CA GLY A 484 8.18 -5.16 -5.87
C GLY A 484 9.00 -6.33 -5.31
N ALA A 485 8.58 -7.59 -5.54
CA ALA A 485 9.30 -8.78 -5.06
C ALA A 485 10.13 -9.44 -6.19
N PRO A 486 11.31 -10.02 -5.88
CA PRO A 486 12.09 -10.76 -6.87
C PRO A 486 11.39 -12.02 -7.37
N PHE A 487 11.38 -12.22 -8.69
CA PHE A 487 10.83 -13.40 -9.37
C PHE A 487 11.95 -14.15 -10.12
N ALA A 488 12.21 -15.40 -9.77
CA ALA A 488 13.32 -16.19 -10.32
C ALA A 488 12.99 -16.80 -11.69
N LEU A 489 13.96 -16.77 -12.61
CA LEU A 489 13.86 -17.28 -13.97
C LEU A 489 15.12 -18.06 -14.34
N ASN A 490 14.94 -19.18 -15.03
CA ASN A 490 16.04 -19.93 -15.63
C ASN A 490 16.35 -19.41 -17.03
N LEU A 491 17.63 -19.33 -17.38
CA LEU A 491 18.10 -18.86 -18.67
C LEU A 491 18.78 -19.99 -19.45
N ALA A 492 18.33 -20.21 -20.68
CA ALA A 492 19.08 -20.97 -21.67
C ALA A 492 20.25 -20.12 -22.20
N GLU A 493 21.27 -20.76 -22.77
CA GLU A 493 22.31 -20.02 -23.51
C GLU A 493 21.71 -19.35 -24.75
N GLY A 494 22.18 -18.13 -25.05
CA GLY A 494 21.61 -17.29 -26.09
C GLY A 494 20.43 -16.43 -25.58
N PRO A 495 19.56 -15.96 -26.48
CA PRO A 495 18.47 -15.06 -26.15
C PRO A 495 17.33 -15.76 -25.38
N ASN A 496 16.84 -15.11 -24.34
CA ASN A 496 15.69 -15.52 -23.52
C ASN A 496 14.71 -14.35 -23.46
N GLU A 497 13.46 -14.56 -23.89
CA GLU A 497 12.42 -13.53 -23.81
C GLU A 497 11.63 -13.68 -22.50
N ILE A 498 11.47 -12.57 -21.78
CA ILE A 498 10.70 -12.49 -20.54
C ILE A 498 9.57 -11.48 -20.74
N THR A 499 8.34 -11.92 -20.58
CA THR A 499 7.15 -11.08 -20.68
C THR A 499 6.63 -10.74 -19.28
N ILE A 500 6.42 -9.46 -19.01
CA ILE A 500 5.86 -8.95 -17.77
C ILE A 500 4.56 -8.24 -18.10
N SER A 501 3.43 -8.79 -17.68
CA SER A 501 2.11 -8.19 -17.90
C SER A 501 1.61 -7.54 -16.62
N VAL A 502 1.27 -6.26 -16.69
CA VAL A 502 0.59 -5.52 -15.63
C VAL A 502 -0.87 -5.36 -16.04
N THR A 503 -1.79 -5.69 -15.14
CA THR A 503 -3.24 -5.51 -15.35
C THR A 503 -3.75 -4.58 -14.26
N ALA A 504 -4.20 -3.39 -14.65
CA ALA A 504 -4.79 -2.41 -13.76
C ALA A 504 -6.20 -2.83 -13.31
N GLY A 505 -6.77 -2.09 -12.36
CA GLY A 505 -8.09 -2.43 -11.80
C GLY A 505 -9.20 -2.49 -12.86
N ASP A 506 -9.04 -1.79 -13.99
CA ASP A 506 -10.06 -1.68 -15.06
C ASP A 506 -9.89 -2.70 -16.17
N SER A 507 -8.98 -3.66 -15.94
CA SER A 507 -8.51 -4.61 -16.94
C SER A 507 -7.69 -3.98 -18.07
N THR A 508 -7.30 -2.70 -18.00
CA THR A 508 -6.26 -2.15 -18.86
C THR A 508 -4.98 -2.92 -18.60
N THR A 509 -4.36 -3.41 -19.67
CA THR A 509 -3.14 -4.20 -19.61
C THR A 509 -2.00 -3.47 -20.29
N LYS A 510 -0.81 -3.58 -19.71
CA LYS A 510 0.44 -3.17 -20.36
C LYS A 510 1.48 -4.27 -20.24
N GLU A 511 2.20 -4.51 -21.32
CA GLU A 511 3.23 -5.55 -21.37
C GLU A 511 4.61 -4.92 -21.53
N TYR A 512 5.55 -5.41 -20.72
CA TYR A 512 6.98 -5.12 -20.81
C TYR A 512 7.71 -6.40 -21.21
N VAL A 513 8.61 -6.30 -22.18
CA VAL A 513 9.41 -7.42 -22.70
C VAL A 513 10.88 -7.16 -22.41
N VAL A 514 11.53 -8.10 -21.74
CA VAL A 514 12.98 -8.08 -21.51
C VAL A 514 13.61 -9.25 -22.27
N SER A 515 14.45 -8.92 -23.26
CA SER A 515 15.25 -9.91 -23.98
C SER A 515 16.62 -10.02 -23.31
N ILE A 516 16.84 -11.12 -22.60
CA ILE A 516 18.09 -11.39 -21.88
C ILE A 516 18.93 -12.39 -22.66
N THR A 517 20.08 -11.94 -23.15
CA THR A 517 21.04 -12.81 -23.82
C THR A 517 22.07 -13.33 -22.81
N ARG A 518 22.00 -14.62 -22.52
CA ARG A 518 23.06 -15.32 -21.76
C ARG A 518 24.17 -15.69 -22.74
N ARG A 519 25.40 -15.23 -22.49
CA ARG A 519 26.55 -15.47 -23.38
C ARG A 519 26.80 -16.97 -23.59
N HIS A 520 27.27 -17.35 -24.77
CA HIS A 520 27.80 -18.69 -25.05
C HIS A 520 29.25 -18.75 -24.61
N VAL A 521 29.71 -19.87 -24.06
CA VAL A 521 31.13 -20.05 -23.72
C VAL A 521 31.89 -20.60 -24.92
N LEU A 522 33.10 -20.07 -25.16
CA LEU A 522 34.03 -20.66 -26.11
C LEU A 522 34.31 -22.14 -25.72
N PRO A 523 34.08 -23.11 -26.62
CA PRO A 523 34.32 -24.52 -26.31
C PRO A 523 35.80 -24.82 -26.02
N ASP A 524 36.07 -25.90 -25.30
CA ASP A 524 37.44 -26.35 -24.98
C ASP A 524 38.33 -26.60 -26.21
N SER A 525 37.73 -26.83 -27.38
CA SER A 525 38.45 -26.93 -28.65
C SER A 525 39.11 -25.61 -29.08
N GLY A 526 38.72 -24.50 -28.47
CA GLY A 526 39.12 -23.15 -28.84
C GLY A 526 38.50 -22.67 -30.15
N ARG A 527 37.54 -23.39 -30.76
CA ARG A 527 36.94 -23.04 -32.06
C ARG A 527 35.43 -22.85 -31.96
N ILE A 528 34.90 -21.83 -32.64
CA ILE A 528 33.46 -21.60 -32.73
C ILE A 528 33.07 -20.92 -34.05
N THR A 529 31.95 -21.33 -34.63
CA THR A 529 31.29 -20.64 -35.74
C THR A 529 30.02 -19.98 -35.22
N LEU A 530 29.89 -18.66 -35.43
CA LEU A 530 28.79 -17.87 -34.91
C LEU A 530 27.54 -17.99 -35.80
N ASP A 531 26.39 -17.76 -35.18
CA ASP A 531 25.11 -17.50 -35.82
C ASP A 531 24.38 -16.38 -35.04
N ASN A 532 23.21 -15.94 -35.49
CA ASN A 532 22.48 -14.85 -34.83
C ASN A 532 22.04 -15.15 -33.39
N ASN A 533 21.95 -16.42 -32.98
CA ASN A 533 21.65 -16.84 -31.61
C ASN A 533 22.91 -17.11 -30.77
N LYS A 534 24.08 -17.17 -31.42
CA LYS A 534 25.38 -17.50 -30.82
C LYS A 534 26.44 -16.44 -31.14
N LYS A 535 26.05 -15.18 -31.13
CA LYS A 535 26.95 -14.06 -31.50
C LYS A 535 27.63 -13.36 -30.32
N ASN A 536 27.22 -13.65 -29.08
CA ASN A 536 27.82 -13.11 -27.86
C ASN A 536 28.60 -14.20 -27.13
N ILE A 537 29.93 -14.19 -27.30
CA ILE A 537 30.81 -15.26 -26.81
C ILE A 537 31.57 -14.80 -25.57
N GLU A 538 31.61 -15.62 -24.54
CA GLU A 538 32.47 -15.47 -23.39
C GLU A 538 33.74 -16.30 -23.58
N ILE A 539 34.90 -15.65 -23.46
CA ILE A 539 36.20 -16.30 -23.54
C ILE A 539 36.64 -16.70 -22.12
N PRO A 540 36.77 -18.00 -21.80
CA PRO A 540 37.21 -18.42 -20.48
C PRO A 540 38.61 -17.91 -20.12
N PRO A 541 38.90 -17.60 -18.84
CA PRO A 541 40.23 -17.19 -18.40
C PRO A 541 41.35 -18.20 -18.75
N ALA A 542 41.00 -19.48 -18.83
CA ALA A 542 41.95 -20.57 -19.11
C ALA A 542 42.17 -20.84 -20.62
N ALA A 543 41.44 -20.16 -21.50
CA ALA A 543 41.58 -20.36 -22.94
C ALA A 543 43.00 -19.97 -23.40
N GLN A 544 43.65 -20.84 -24.15
CA GLN A 544 44.96 -20.54 -24.76
C GLN A 544 44.81 -20.00 -26.19
N THR A 545 43.80 -20.50 -26.91
CA THR A 545 43.49 -20.13 -28.29
C THR A 545 41.98 -19.91 -28.45
N ALA A 546 41.61 -19.01 -29.34
CA ALA A 546 40.23 -18.73 -29.75
C ALA A 546 40.18 -18.47 -31.26
N GLU A 547 39.54 -19.36 -32.01
CA GLU A 547 39.32 -19.26 -33.45
C GLU A 547 37.83 -19.07 -33.69
N ILE A 548 37.44 -17.87 -34.14
CA ILE A 548 36.04 -17.44 -34.24
C ILE A 548 35.72 -17.20 -35.71
N THR A 549 34.80 -17.98 -36.27
CA THR A 549 34.29 -17.77 -37.62
C THR A 549 32.95 -17.05 -37.58
N ILE A 550 32.83 -15.95 -38.32
CA ILE A 550 31.61 -15.13 -38.41
C ILE A 550 31.10 -15.20 -39.85
N PRO A 551 30.05 -16.00 -40.12
CA PRO A 551 29.45 -16.10 -41.44
C PRO A 551 28.82 -14.77 -41.92
N GLU A 552 28.62 -14.66 -43.23
CA GLU A 552 27.89 -13.52 -43.83
C GLU A 552 26.49 -13.40 -43.21
N GLY A 553 26.11 -12.17 -42.83
CA GLY A 553 24.80 -11.86 -42.27
C GLY A 553 24.71 -11.93 -40.74
N VAL A 554 25.77 -12.35 -40.04
CA VAL A 554 25.86 -12.21 -38.58
C VAL A 554 26.42 -10.82 -38.24
N GLN A 555 25.59 -10.01 -37.59
CA GLN A 555 25.92 -8.63 -37.17
C GLN A 555 25.99 -8.51 -35.66
N ASP A 556 26.66 -7.47 -35.16
CA ASP A 556 26.83 -7.18 -33.73
C ASP A 556 27.45 -8.33 -32.92
N ALA A 557 28.31 -9.14 -33.55
CA ALA A 557 29.02 -10.20 -32.84
C ALA A 557 29.99 -9.60 -31.81
N THR A 558 30.03 -10.18 -30.62
CA THR A 558 30.91 -9.73 -29.54
C THR A 558 31.64 -10.90 -28.90
N ILE A 559 32.85 -10.62 -28.41
CA ILE A 559 33.47 -11.42 -27.37
C ILE A 559 33.44 -10.64 -26.05
N HIS A 560 33.41 -11.37 -24.95
CA HIS A 560 33.62 -10.86 -23.62
C HIS A 560 34.82 -11.58 -23.01
N VAL A 561 35.78 -10.80 -22.54
CA VAL A 561 36.98 -11.31 -21.87
C VAL A 561 36.97 -10.90 -20.39
N PRO A 562 37.41 -11.76 -19.46
CA PRO A 562 37.49 -11.42 -18.05
C PRO A 562 38.39 -10.20 -17.83
N THR A 563 37.92 -9.25 -17.03
CA THR A 563 38.68 -8.05 -16.67
C THR A 563 39.08 -8.04 -15.20
N SER A 564 40.16 -7.33 -14.90
CA SER A 564 40.62 -7.01 -13.54
C SER A 564 40.86 -5.52 -13.40
N ASP A 565 40.60 -4.97 -12.22
CA ASP A 565 40.90 -3.57 -11.92
C ASP A 565 42.41 -3.34 -11.73
N ASN A 566 42.92 -2.29 -12.37
CA ASN A 566 44.27 -1.80 -12.17
C ASN A 566 44.28 -0.26 -12.17
N GLN A 567 44.39 0.34 -10.98
CA GLN A 567 44.55 1.79 -10.77
C GLN A 567 43.49 2.66 -11.49
N GLY A 568 42.22 2.27 -11.45
CA GLY A 568 41.13 3.02 -12.08
C GLY A 568 40.98 2.80 -13.58
N GLN A 569 41.62 1.77 -14.13
CA GLN A 569 41.40 1.22 -15.46
C GLN A 569 41.03 -0.27 -15.36
N LYS A 570 40.47 -0.82 -16.43
CA LYS A 570 40.18 -2.25 -16.58
C LYS A 570 41.23 -2.88 -17.48
N GLU A 571 41.79 -4.01 -17.06
CA GLU A 571 42.74 -4.79 -17.84
C GLU A 571 42.22 -6.19 -18.12
N ALA A 572 42.52 -6.73 -19.31
CA ALA A 572 42.24 -8.12 -19.69
C ALA A 572 43.46 -8.72 -20.41
N ILE A 573 43.65 -10.04 -20.30
CA ILE A 573 44.67 -10.77 -21.06
C ILE A 573 43.96 -11.64 -22.09
N LEU A 574 44.28 -11.43 -23.37
CA LEU A 574 43.69 -12.20 -24.46
C LEU A 574 44.47 -13.49 -24.73
N PRO A 575 43.78 -14.60 -25.08
CA PRO A 575 44.42 -15.76 -25.68
C PRO A 575 44.99 -15.42 -27.06
N GLN A 576 45.62 -16.38 -27.72
CA GLN A 576 45.80 -16.27 -29.17
C GLN A 576 44.42 -16.22 -29.82
N LEU A 577 44.03 -15.08 -30.39
CA LEU A 577 42.72 -14.89 -30.99
C LEU A 577 42.86 -14.81 -32.51
N ASP A 578 42.00 -15.52 -33.23
CA ASP A 578 41.90 -15.50 -34.67
C ASP A 578 40.43 -15.40 -35.08
N VAL A 579 40.00 -14.21 -35.51
CA VAL A 579 38.63 -13.95 -35.93
C VAL A 579 38.60 -13.88 -37.45
N ILE A 580 37.73 -14.67 -38.08
CA ILE A 580 37.55 -14.72 -39.53
C ILE A 580 36.10 -14.36 -39.82
N ALA A 581 35.87 -13.16 -40.36
CA ALA A 581 34.55 -12.67 -40.72
C ALA A 581 34.36 -12.66 -42.24
N SER A 582 33.34 -13.36 -42.73
CA SER A 582 32.92 -13.33 -44.13
C SER A 582 31.98 -12.14 -44.35
N VAL A 583 32.37 -11.21 -45.22
CA VAL A 583 31.67 -9.94 -45.45
C VAL A 583 31.54 -9.62 -46.94
N ARG A 584 30.77 -8.58 -47.29
CA ARG A 584 30.74 -8.01 -48.63
C ARG A 584 31.41 -6.65 -48.68
N ILE A 585 32.36 -6.50 -49.60
CA ILE A 585 33.02 -5.22 -49.90
C ILE A 585 32.84 -4.94 -51.40
N GLY A 586 32.15 -3.85 -51.74
CA GLY A 586 31.87 -3.51 -53.14
C GLY A 586 31.09 -4.58 -53.91
N GLY A 587 30.27 -5.37 -53.22
CA GLY A 587 29.46 -6.46 -53.78
C GLY A 587 30.14 -7.83 -53.87
N ALA A 588 31.47 -7.90 -53.72
CA ALA A 588 32.23 -9.16 -53.70
C ALA A 588 32.36 -9.71 -52.28
N VAL A 589 32.36 -11.04 -52.14
CA VAL A 589 32.68 -11.72 -50.88
C VAL A 589 34.16 -11.50 -50.56
N ALA A 590 34.43 -11.08 -49.33
CA ALA A 590 35.76 -10.87 -48.78
C ALA A 590 35.82 -11.43 -47.36
N GLU A 591 37.03 -11.73 -46.89
CA GLU A 591 37.30 -12.08 -45.50
C GLU A 591 38.03 -10.95 -44.80
N ILE A 592 37.58 -10.63 -43.59
CA ILE A 592 38.31 -9.83 -42.63
C ILE A 592 38.85 -10.78 -41.57
N ARG A 593 40.19 -10.84 -41.45
CA ARG A 593 40.86 -11.64 -40.42
C ARG A 593 41.53 -10.74 -39.39
N VAL A 594 41.19 -10.92 -38.12
CA VAL A 594 41.83 -10.26 -36.97
C VAL A 594 42.60 -11.30 -36.19
N ALA A 595 43.93 -11.14 -36.15
CA ALA A 595 44.80 -12.01 -35.38
C ALA A 595 45.44 -11.23 -34.23
N VAL A 596 45.19 -11.69 -33.00
CA VAL A 596 45.79 -11.17 -31.77
C VAL A 596 46.78 -12.19 -31.21
N PRO A 597 48.03 -11.79 -30.91
CA PRO A 597 49.01 -12.67 -30.28
C PRO A 597 48.57 -13.16 -28.89
N ALA A 598 49.03 -14.35 -28.52
CA ALA A 598 48.81 -14.89 -27.19
C ALA A 598 49.34 -13.95 -26.09
N GLY A 599 48.56 -13.78 -25.02
CA GLY A 599 48.94 -12.98 -23.87
C GLY A 599 49.03 -11.49 -24.17
N THR A 600 48.28 -11.00 -25.17
CA THR A 600 48.13 -9.56 -25.40
C THR A 600 47.32 -8.96 -24.26
N LYS A 601 47.86 -7.95 -23.60
CA LYS A 601 47.15 -7.18 -22.58
C LYS A 601 46.35 -6.07 -23.23
N VAL A 602 45.07 -5.99 -22.86
CA VAL A 602 44.16 -4.93 -23.25
C VAL A 602 43.86 -4.07 -22.04
N THR A 603 43.99 -2.76 -22.17
CA THR A 603 43.63 -1.78 -21.14
C THR A 603 42.50 -0.88 -21.66
N GLY A 604 41.44 -0.74 -20.89
CA GLY A 604 40.28 0.11 -21.18
C GLY A 604 39.85 0.95 -19.97
N PRO A 605 38.88 1.85 -20.15
CA PRO A 605 38.39 2.71 -19.06
C PRO A 605 37.69 1.91 -17.95
N ALA A 606 37.49 2.53 -16.79
CA ALA A 606 36.91 1.90 -15.61
C ALA A 606 35.53 1.24 -15.84
N HIS A 607 34.74 1.77 -16.79
CA HIS A 607 33.40 1.27 -17.11
C HIS A 607 33.39 0.16 -18.19
N TRP A 608 34.55 -0.20 -18.75
CA TRP A 608 34.63 -1.27 -19.74
C TRP A 608 34.46 -2.62 -19.05
N ASP A 609 33.47 -3.40 -19.48
CA ASP A 609 33.15 -4.70 -18.88
C ASP A 609 34.01 -5.85 -19.42
N GLY A 610 34.80 -5.62 -20.47
CA GLY A 610 35.54 -6.68 -21.19
C GLY A 610 34.94 -7.03 -22.55
N THR A 611 33.83 -6.42 -22.94
CA THR A 611 33.21 -6.64 -24.24
C THR A 611 34.02 -5.99 -25.37
N ILE A 612 34.24 -6.73 -26.46
CA ILE A 612 34.90 -6.28 -27.68
C ILE A 612 34.01 -6.67 -28.87
N ARG A 613 33.60 -5.70 -29.71
CA ARG A 613 32.85 -6.02 -30.93
C ARG A 613 33.77 -6.59 -31.99
N MET A 614 33.28 -7.63 -32.66
CA MET A 614 33.94 -8.28 -33.78
C MET A 614 33.84 -7.41 -35.05
N PRO A 615 34.64 -7.70 -36.09
CA PRO A 615 34.66 -6.89 -37.29
C PRO A 615 33.32 -6.81 -38.01
N GLU A 616 32.93 -5.59 -38.38
CA GLU A 616 31.75 -5.32 -39.20
C GLU A 616 32.09 -4.33 -40.32
N VAL A 617 31.43 -4.48 -41.47
CA VAL A 617 31.55 -3.54 -42.60
C VAL A 617 30.49 -2.46 -42.47
N LEU A 618 30.94 -1.20 -42.40
CA LEU A 618 30.07 -0.04 -42.37
C LEU A 618 29.86 0.55 -43.77
N PRO A 619 28.83 1.40 -43.98
CA PRO A 619 28.64 2.15 -45.21
C PRO A 619 29.88 2.96 -45.59
N ASN A 620 30.25 3.01 -46.87
CA ASN A 620 31.48 3.69 -47.32
C ASN A 620 31.48 5.21 -47.02
N ASP A 621 30.31 5.82 -46.91
CA ASP A 621 30.12 7.24 -46.58
C ASP A 621 30.16 7.55 -45.08
N SER A 622 30.24 6.54 -44.21
CA SER A 622 30.45 6.70 -42.77
C SER A 622 31.80 7.36 -42.40
N VAL A 623 32.76 7.35 -43.33
CA VAL A 623 34.05 8.02 -43.19
C VAL A 623 34.28 8.89 -44.42
N GLN A 624 34.68 10.14 -44.19
CA GLN A 624 35.00 11.10 -45.26
C GLN A 624 36.50 11.31 -45.34
N VAL A 625 37.05 11.34 -46.56
CA VAL A 625 38.48 11.60 -46.82
C VAL A 625 38.63 12.73 -47.84
N SER A 626 39.61 13.61 -47.63
CA SER A 626 39.77 14.83 -48.44
C SER A 626 40.37 14.59 -49.83
N ASN A 627 41.11 13.50 -50.04
CA ASN A 627 41.90 13.24 -51.24
C ASN A 627 41.73 11.82 -51.80
N GLY A 628 40.50 11.29 -51.85
CA GLY A 628 40.23 9.97 -52.41
C GLY A 628 38.79 9.50 -52.26
N ASN A 629 38.51 8.27 -52.69
CA ASN A 629 37.24 7.59 -52.48
C ASN A 629 37.39 6.47 -51.47
N VAL A 630 36.48 6.38 -50.50
CA VAL A 630 36.43 5.27 -49.54
C VAL A 630 35.81 4.05 -50.22
N SER A 631 36.53 2.93 -50.21
CA SER A 631 36.08 1.69 -50.88
C SER A 631 35.65 0.58 -49.92
N ALA A 632 35.99 0.72 -48.63
CA ALA A 632 35.56 -0.14 -47.54
C ALA A 632 35.74 0.63 -46.22
N VAL A 633 34.81 0.46 -45.29
CA VAL A 633 34.97 0.86 -43.88
C VAL A 633 34.76 -0.38 -43.04
N VAL A 634 35.69 -0.66 -42.14
CA VAL A 634 35.60 -1.77 -41.19
C VAL A 634 35.68 -1.21 -39.78
N GLU A 635 34.68 -1.51 -38.96
CA GLU A 635 34.69 -1.21 -37.54
C GLU A 635 35.06 -2.46 -36.73
N ILE A 636 35.93 -2.29 -35.74
CA ILE A 636 36.39 -3.36 -34.84
C ILE A 636 36.61 -2.73 -33.47
N GLY A 637 36.17 -3.40 -32.41
CA GLY A 637 36.38 -2.94 -31.03
C GLY A 637 35.17 -2.23 -30.45
N LEU A 638 35.32 -0.97 -30.03
CA LEU A 638 34.24 -0.19 -29.43
C LEU A 638 34.12 1.16 -30.15
N PRO A 639 32.90 1.65 -30.42
CA PRO A 639 32.69 2.87 -31.21
C PRO A 639 33.21 4.14 -30.49
N ASP A 640 32.92 4.26 -29.20
CA ASP A 640 33.16 5.49 -28.43
C ASP A 640 34.22 5.34 -27.32
N THR A 641 34.89 4.19 -27.26
CA THR A 641 35.83 3.85 -26.19
C THR A 641 37.18 3.41 -26.73
N LYS A 642 38.25 3.97 -26.17
CA LYS A 642 39.61 3.57 -26.52
C LYS A 642 40.03 2.34 -25.73
N LEU A 643 40.42 1.28 -26.44
CA LEU A 643 41.15 0.14 -25.90
C LEU A 643 42.62 0.21 -26.35
N ALA A 644 43.54 -0.04 -25.44
CA ALA A 644 44.97 -0.06 -25.70
C ALA A 644 45.49 -1.50 -25.64
N PHE A 645 46.22 -1.92 -26.68
CA PHE A 645 46.83 -3.24 -26.79
C PHE A 645 48.34 -3.08 -26.64
N ASP A 646 48.97 -3.95 -25.84
CA ASP A 646 50.42 -3.92 -25.61
C ASP A 646 51.24 -4.64 -26.68
N LYS A 647 50.58 -5.44 -27.53
CA LYS A 647 51.14 -6.10 -28.71
C LYS A 647 50.40 -5.68 -29.96
N ALA A 648 51.08 -5.73 -31.10
CA ALA A 648 50.48 -5.41 -32.39
C ALA A 648 49.41 -6.44 -32.77
N VAL A 649 48.24 -5.94 -33.17
CA VAL A 649 47.13 -6.76 -33.69
C VAL A 649 47.16 -6.72 -35.22
N ARG A 650 47.09 -7.88 -35.87
CA ARG A 650 47.07 -7.97 -37.33
C ARG A 650 45.64 -7.91 -37.84
N LEU A 651 45.40 -7.00 -38.78
CA LEU A 651 44.18 -6.94 -39.58
C LEU A 651 44.50 -7.27 -41.04
N LEU A 652 43.84 -8.29 -41.59
CA LEU A 652 43.91 -8.64 -43.00
C LEU A 652 42.52 -8.47 -43.62
N ILE A 653 42.45 -7.73 -44.73
CA ILE A 653 41.21 -7.58 -45.51
C ILE A 653 41.50 -8.11 -46.92
N THR A 654 40.95 -9.27 -47.26
CA THR A 654 41.25 -9.92 -48.54
C THR A 654 40.73 -9.09 -49.72
N GLY A 655 41.44 -9.11 -50.85
CA GLY A 655 41.05 -8.40 -52.07
C GLY A 655 41.27 -6.87 -52.04
N GLN A 656 41.89 -6.33 -50.98
CA GLN A 656 42.15 -4.89 -50.83
C GLN A 656 43.63 -4.50 -51.03
N ALA A 657 44.45 -5.40 -51.59
CA ALA A 657 45.87 -5.13 -51.83
C ALA A 657 46.08 -3.90 -52.73
N GLY A 658 47.17 -3.16 -52.49
CA GLY A 658 47.55 -1.97 -53.27
C GLY A 658 46.76 -0.69 -52.95
N LYS A 659 45.73 -0.76 -52.09
CA LYS A 659 44.96 0.42 -51.66
C LYS A 659 45.64 1.15 -50.50
N ALA A 660 45.36 2.44 -50.37
CA ALA A 660 45.73 3.22 -49.19
C ALA A 660 44.84 2.80 -47.99
N ALA A 661 45.42 2.81 -46.79
CA ALA A 661 44.73 2.48 -45.55
C ALA A 661 44.88 3.61 -44.52
N GLY A 662 43.92 3.73 -43.62
CA GLY A 662 43.90 4.70 -42.53
C GLY A 662 42.86 4.30 -41.50
N PHE A 663 42.83 5.02 -40.38
CA PHE A 663 41.81 4.85 -39.34
C PHE A 663 41.09 6.18 -39.09
N SER A 664 39.83 6.11 -38.66
CA SER A 664 39.06 7.29 -38.26
C SER A 664 38.72 7.21 -36.77
N ARG A 665 38.93 8.29 -36.02
CA ARG A 665 38.53 8.42 -34.61
C ARG A 665 37.95 9.80 -34.37
N GLY A 666 36.77 9.89 -33.75
CA GLY A 666 36.09 11.17 -33.52
C GLY A 666 35.82 11.96 -34.82
N GLY A 667 35.58 11.24 -35.93
CA GLY A 667 35.36 11.83 -37.26
C GLY A 667 36.64 12.29 -37.98
N VAL A 668 37.82 12.12 -37.39
CA VAL A 668 39.10 12.53 -38.00
C VAL A 668 39.80 11.32 -38.62
N PHE A 669 39.97 11.34 -39.94
CA PHE A 669 40.72 10.33 -40.68
C PHE A 669 42.24 10.56 -40.59
N THR A 670 42.99 9.49 -40.27
CA THR A 670 44.45 9.47 -40.19
C THR A 670 45.01 8.39 -41.12
N PRO A 671 45.86 8.73 -42.11
CA PRO A 671 46.44 7.75 -43.02
C PRO A 671 47.55 6.92 -42.33
N ILE A 672 47.61 5.62 -42.66
CA ILE A 672 48.70 4.73 -42.23
C ILE A 672 49.80 4.77 -43.29
N THR A 673 50.90 5.45 -42.97
CA THR A 673 52.03 5.67 -43.89
C THR A 673 53.24 4.79 -43.58
N HIS A 674 53.42 4.37 -42.32
CA HIS A 674 54.52 3.51 -41.90
C HIS A 674 54.41 2.12 -42.55
N THR A 675 55.48 1.66 -43.19
CA THR A 675 55.56 0.33 -43.81
C THR A 675 56.48 -0.54 -42.96
N LEU A 676 55.97 -1.69 -42.52
CA LEU A 676 56.72 -2.62 -41.67
C LEU A 676 57.88 -3.26 -42.45
N SER A 677 59.00 -3.52 -41.77
CA SER A 677 60.19 -4.12 -42.39
C SER A 677 59.98 -5.59 -42.80
N ALA A 678 59.06 -6.31 -42.14
CA ALA A 678 58.69 -7.68 -42.46
C ALA A 678 57.24 -7.98 -42.04
N ASP A 679 56.59 -8.93 -42.73
CA ASP A 679 55.27 -9.47 -42.33
C ASP A 679 55.40 -10.49 -41.19
N THR A 680 55.85 -10.03 -40.02
CA THR A 680 56.04 -10.87 -38.83
C THR A 680 55.60 -10.13 -37.58
N GLN A 681 55.14 -10.87 -36.57
CA GLN A 681 54.75 -10.29 -35.28
C GLN A 681 55.91 -9.54 -34.62
N SER A 682 57.12 -10.09 -34.67
CA SER A 682 58.31 -9.47 -34.06
C SER A 682 58.68 -8.13 -34.70
N ALA A 683 58.52 -7.98 -36.01
CA ALA A 683 58.73 -6.70 -36.69
C ALA A 683 57.65 -5.69 -36.28
N ALA A 684 56.38 -6.11 -36.24
CA ALA A 684 55.27 -5.24 -35.83
C ALA A 684 55.43 -4.76 -34.38
N ASP A 685 55.72 -5.65 -33.43
CA ASP A 685 55.90 -5.29 -32.02
C ASP A 685 57.12 -4.38 -31.79
N ALA A 686 58.20 -4.54 -32.57
CA ALA A 686 59.39 -3.71 -32.46
C ALA A 686 59.20 -2.31 -33.06
N GLU A 687 58.46 -2.20 -34.16
CA GLU A 687 58.31 -0.95 -34.92
C GLU A 687 57.11 -0.10 -34.49
N LEU A 688 56.03 -0.71 -33.99
CA LEU A 688 54.81 -0.02 -33.58
C LEU A 688 54.87 0.44 -32.12
N THR A 689 55.92 1.22 -31.81
CA THR A 689 56.17 1.76 -30.47
C THR A 689 56.13 3.29 -30.43
N GLY A 690 55.88 3.87 -29.24
CA GLY A 690 55.95 5.31 -29.04
C GLY A 690 54.87 6.10 -29.80
N ALA A 691 55.28 6.93 -30.77
CA ALA A 691 54.36 7.75 -31.59
C ALA A 691 53.82 7.00 -32.82
N THR A 692 54.51 5.96 -33.27
CA THR A 692 54.06 5.11 -34.38
C THR A 692 53.25 3.96 -33.80
N ARG A 693 51.92 3.97 -34.00
CA ARG A 693 51.01 2.97 -33.41
C ARG A 693 50.33 2.07 -34.45
N GLU A 694 50.47 2.40 -35.72
CA GLU A 694 49.88 1.69 -36.84
C GLU A 694 50.89 1.56 -37.98
N GLY A 695 50.83 0.44 -38.72
CA GLY A 695 51.70 0.19 -39.86
C GLY A 695 51.02 -0.72 -40.87
N LYS A 696 51.54 -0.72 -42.10
CA LYS A 696 51.05 -1.59 -43.18
C LYS A 696 52.15 -2.54 -43.67
N VAL A 697 51.73 -3.69 -44.17
CA VAL A 697 52.59 -4.60 -44.93
C VAL A 697 52.30 -4.36 -46.41
N ASN A 698 53.34 -4.08 -47.20
CA ASN A 698 53.20 -4.11 -48.65
C ASN A 698 53.27 -5.58 -49.07
N ALA A 699 52.12 -6.20 -49.30
CA ALA A 699 52.10 -7.47 -50.02
C ALA A 699 52.72 -7.21 -51.40
N GLY A 700 53.89 -7.81 -51.67
CA GLY A 700 54.41 -7.90 -53.04
C GLY A 700 53.33 -8.50 -53.93
N GLY A 701 53.20 -7.98 -55.15
CA GLY A 701 52.21 -8.44 -56.12
C GLY A 701 52.30 -9.92 -56.44
#